data_AF-A0A7Y3I647-F1
#
_entry.id   AF-A0A7Y3I647-F1
#
_cell.length_a   1.000
_cell.length_b   1.000
_cell.length_c   1.000
_cell.angle_alpha   90.00
_cell.angle_beta   90.00
_cell.angle_gamma   90.00
#
_symmetry.space_group_name_H-M   'P 1'
#
loop_
_entity.id
_entity.type
_entity.pdbx_description
1 polymer ?
#
loop_
_entity_poly.entity_id
_entity_poly.type
_entity_poly.pdbx_seq_one_letter_code
_entity_poly.pdbx_strand_id
1 'polypeptide(L)'
;MNGWRVGAGFLLTVGGLGSAATADVNLEFRTETPIVAVGDVVGIQLYAVSDDGGKQGVSAIDAIFTWDPAVLDLLGVVEGPVGSAGFLEDPGGVNEAIPPADGDGLLIYFAPLSTPLQATPEGTLVATLEFFAHSDAKLTTIDLIPEAGDPVMSTRVFDDKAAGTNILGTIAGTEVVVLPEPIGGCCLIDGSCLEGTVDECVAADGVYQGDLTACGGIACPQPPGSCCFDDGACDDVTEEDCDAAGGVFGGDFSECVTASCPQPGVCCLPDGVCEVVATLGGAECLAAAGTYQGDDTTCDAVSCPQPGACCFDDATCIEVRPADCVVRGGDFQGETVTCVAAACVEIEGACCLDTGGCIGATPSLCLAVAGDYQGGETTCATTGCPPATGACCLPAGGCVEVPASLCADLLGAFLGIDEACGTAECPPPGEARLEIDVRPESLCAGPGGVFVVELFMRDLGDFEAAGYQAFLVFDPAVMTFLSAAYASEPFSVPIIDPITATEAGTIKIAAGINPFDGEPTSDDTLLVTLLFIAGGVPCDGEILSFFETEPPSRITDLDGEAITATAVAFDCQDLYCPIAACCLLDGTCVESVVTECVAMGGTYGGDGTSCGGVACPQPPGGCCRPSGTCDIVTPSQCDALGGVFLGGFSTCADATCAQPGACCLPDSTCTVATATGGADCIDAGGVYQGDDTTCDVADCVVAAECPADIDGDGEVAFLDLVTLLSSWGVCDGCPADIDDDGVVGFLDLITLLAAWGPCPNGACCFDDGSCADGLTSAACTDGGGTYQGDETECVAGCP
;
A
#
# COMPACT_ATOMS: atom_id res chain seq x y z
N MET A 1 -9.61 -68.48 18.98
CA MET A 1 -9.67 -68.76 20.44
C MET A 1 -10.13 -67.44 21.07
N ASN A 2 -11.30 -67.23 21.64
CA ASN A 2 -12.44 -68.06 22.08
C ASN A 2 -13.73 -67.38 21.60
N GLY A 3 -14.77 -68.16 21.29
CA GLY A 3 -16.10 -67.65 20.99
C GLY A 3 -17.15 -68.26 21.93
N TRP A 4 -18.35 -67.65 21.97
CA TRP A 4 -19.67 -68.18 22.37
C TRP A 4 -20.58 -66.99 22.73
N ARG A 5 -21.92 -67.01 22.67
CA ARG A 5 -22.97 -67.84 22.04
C ARG A 5 -24.28 -67.09 22.32
N VAL A 6 -25.21 -67.17 21.37
CA VAL A 6 -26.62 -66.77 21.53
C VAL A 6 -27.30 -67.65 22.60
N GLY A 7 -28.08 -67.04 23.50
CA GLY A 7 -28.86 -67.73 24.52
C GLY A 7 -30.10 -66.95 24.92
N ALA A 8 -31.25 -67.35 24.38
CA ALA A 8 -32.57 -66.89 24.81
C ALA A 8 -32.88 -67.40 26.22
N GLY A 9 -33.24 -66.49 27.13
CA GLY A 9 -33.69 -66.80 28.49
C GLY A 9 -34.99 -66.07 28.78
N PHE A 10 -36.10 -66.79 28.71
CA PHE A 10 -37.42 -66.32 29.13
C PHE A 10 -37.48 -66.35 30.66
N LEU A 11 -37.55 -65.19 31.31
CA LEU A 11 -37.83 -65.05 32.75
C LEU A 11 -39.04 -64.13 32.91
N LEU A 12 -40.17 -64.75 33.29
CA LEU A 12 -41.36 -64.05 33.77
C LEU A 12 -41.13 -63.64 35.22
N THR A 13 -41.16 -62.34 35.50
CA THR A 13 -41.46 -61.80 36.84
C THR A 13 -42.35 -60.57 36.74
N VAL A 14 -43.26 -60.51 37.71
CA VAL A 14 -44.46 -59.67 37.81
C VAL A 14 -44.14 -58.20 38.12
N GLY A 15 -44.77 -57.30 37.35
CA GLY A 15 -45.48 -56.13 37.87
C GLY A 15 -44.73 -55.12 38.73
N GLY A 16 -44.11 -54.15 38.05
CA GLY A 16 -43.87 -52.80 38.57
C GLY A 16 -43.85 -51.85 37.38
N LEU A 17 -44.99 -51.22 37.08
CA LEU A 17 -45.04 -50.09 36.14
C LEU A 17 -44.41 -48.88 36.83
N GLY A 18 -43.09 -48.74 36.71
CA GLY A 18 -42.47 -47.43 36.66
C GLY A 18 -42.36 -47.08 35.17
N SER A 19 -43.15 -46.11 34.70
CA SER A 19 -42.83 -45.47 33.42
C SER A 19 -41.42 -44.90 33.56
N ALA A 20 -40.49 -45.35 32.73
CA ALA A 20 -39.35 -44.50 32.40
C ALA A 20 -39.96 -43.21 31.84
N ALA A 21 -39.57 -42.05 32.38
CA ALA A 21 -39.87 -40.78 31.73
C ALA A 21 -39.34 -40.91 30.30
N THR A 22 -40.23 -40.82 29.33
CA THR A 22 -39.83 -40.74 27.93
C THR A 22 -39.09 -39.41 27.79
N ALA A 23 -37.91 -39.46 27.17
CA ALA A 23 -37.20 -38.26 26.78
C ALA A 23 -38.04 -37.65 25.64
N ASP A 24 -38.53 -36.43 25.83
CA ASP A 24 -39.61 -35.89 24.99
C ASP A 24 -39.26 -34.49 24.39
N VAL A 25 -38.26 -33.77 24.91
CA VAL A 25 -37.88 -32.43 24.40
C VAL A 25 -36.39 -32.33 24.10
N ASN A 26 -36.04 -32.19 22.84
CA ASN A 26 -34.68 -31.93 22.38
C ASN A 26 -34.30 -30.46 22.61
N LEU A 27 -33.00 -30.22 22.79
CA LEU A 27 -32.42 -28.88 22.77
C LEU A 27 -31.49 -28.76 21.57
N GLU A 28 -31.55 -27.66 20.85
CA GLU A 28 -30.66 -27.41 19.73
C GLU A 28 -30.29 -25.94 19.64
N PHE A 29 -29.02 -25.67 19.34
CA PHE A 29 -28.61 -24.36 18.90
C PHE A 29 -28.86 -24.19 17.40
N ARG A 30 -29.34 -23.00 17.03
CA ARG A 30 -29.48 -22.54 15.65
C ARG A 30 -28.82 -21.17 15.54
N THR A 31 -28.38 -20.79 14.35
CA THR A 31 -27.87 -19.44 14.07
C THR A 31 -28.43 -18.94 12.75
N GLU A 32 -28.82 -17.68 12.71
CA GLU A 32 -29.29 -17.00 11.49
C GLU A 32 -28.10 -16.48 10.66
N THR A 33 -26.97 -16.20 11.32
CA THR A 33 -25.73 -15.71 10.72
C THR A 33 -24.59 -16.70 10.97
N PRO A 34 -24.56 -17.86 10.28
CA PRO A 34 -23.51 -18.85 10.44
C PRO A 34 -22.13 -18.38 9.96
N ILE A 35 -22.06 -17.20 9.35
CA ILE A 35 -20.83 -16.55 8.90
C ILE A 35 -20.82 -15.15 9.48
N VAL A 36 -19.73 -14.79 10.13
CA VAL A 36 -19.47 -13.44 10.65
C VAL A 36 -18.02 -13.06 10.36
N ALA A 37 -17.71 -11.78 10.28
CA ALA A 37 -16.32 -11.33 10.24
C ALA A 37 -15.77 -11.16 11.67
N VAL A 38 -14.44 -11.15 11.83
CA VAL A 38 -13.82 -10.62 13.05
C VAL A 38 -14.36 -9.20 13.28
N GLY A 39 -14.81 -8.90 14.49
CA GLY A 39 -15.45 -7.65 14.88
C GLY A 39 -16.99 -7.69 14.93
N ASP A 40 -17.62 -8.71 14.36
CA ASP A 40 -19.08 -8.85 14.37
C ASP A 40 -19.60 -9.54 15.65
N VAL A 41 -20.92 -9.39 15.89
CA VAL A 41 -21.64 -10.13 16.93
C VAL A 41 -22.51 -11.20 16.28
N VAL A 42 -22.31 -12.47 16.67
CA VAL A 42 -23.12 -13.62 16.24
C VAL A 42 -24.15 -14.00 17.31
N GLY A 43 -25.40 -14.17 16.87
CA GLY A 43 -26.50 -14.65 17.70
C GLY A 43 -26.68 -16.17 17.58
N ILE A 44 -26.59 -16.88 18.71
CA ILE A 44 -26.81 -18.33 18.81
C ILE A 44 -28.12 -18.59 19.58
N GLN A 45 -29.14 -19.02 18.85
CA GLN A 45 -30.49 -19.23 19.37
C GLN A 45 -30.66 -20.64 19.95
N LEU A 46 -31.07 -20.74 21.21
CA LEU A 46 -31.45 -22.01 21.85
C LEU A 46 -32.92 -22.32 21.57
N TYR A 47 -33.20 -23.47 20.95
CA TYR A 47 -34.55 -23.98 20.70
C TYR A 47 -34.87 -25.20 21.56
N ALA A 48 -36.13 -25.25 22.03
CA ALA A 48 -36.74 -26.46 22.59
C ALA A 48 -37.65 -27.11 21.55
N VAL A 49 -37.34 -28.35 21.15
CA VAL A 49 -38.02 -29.07 20.08
C VAL A 49 -38.73 -30.30 20.63
N SER A 50 -40.02 -30.41 20.35
CA SER A 50 -40.83 -31.57 20.74
C SER A 50 -40.58 -32.75 19.80
N ASP A 51 -40.22 -33.92 20.33
CA ASP A 51 -39.95 -35.13 19.55
C ASP A 51 -41.18 -36.05 19.35
N ASP A 52 -42.28 -35.77 20.05
CA ASP A 52 -43.50 -36.60 20.05
C ASP A 52 -44.54 -36.19 18.99
N GLY A 53 -44.22 -35.16 18.20
CA GLY A 53 -45.09 -34.58 17.17
C GLY A 53 -46.21 -33.68 17.71
N GLY A 54 -46.34 -33.52 19.03
CA GLY A 54 -47.27 -32.63 19.70
C GLY A 54 -46.59 -31.40 20.32
N LYS A 55 -47.36 -30.58 21.04
CA LYS A 55 -46.80 -29.52 21.90
C LYS A 55 -46.51 -30.07 23.29
N GLN A 56 -45.36 -29.73 23.84
CA GLN A 56 -44.94 -30.17 25.16
C GLN A 56 -44.62 -28.98 26.07
N GLY A 57 -45.05 -29.07 27.32
CA GLY A 57 -44.85 -27.99 28.28
C GLY A 57 -43.51 -28.12 29.00
N VAL A 58 -42.76 -27.02 29.02
CA VAL A 58 -41.47 -26.91 29.70
C VAL A 58 -41.59 -25.83 30.78
N SER A 59 -41.19 -26.18 32.01
CA SER A 59 -41.21 -25.28 33.16
C SER A 59 -39.87 -24.60 33.43
N ALA A 60 -38.76 -25.28 33.12
CA ALA A 60 -37.40 -24.75 33.24
C ALA A 60 -36.42 -25.54 32.37
N ILE A 61 -35.29 -24.91 32.01
CA ILE A 61 -34.18 -25.54 31.28
C ILE A 61 -32.88 -25.15 31.98
N ASP A 62 -32.01 -26.14 32.19
CA ASP A 62 -30.59 -25.92 32.46
C ASP A 62 -29.84 -26.37 31.21
N ALA A 63 -29.17 -25.46 30.51
CA ALA A 63 -28.42 -25.77 29.29
C ALA A 63 -26.93 -25.49 29.52
N ILE A 64 -26.13 -26.54 29.46
CA ILE A 64 -24.67 -26.45 29.52
C ILE A 64 -24.13 -26.47 28.09
N PHE A 65 -23.25 -25.53 27.78
CA PHE A 65 -22.63 -25.40 26.46
C PHE A 65 -21.14 -25.08 26.56
N THR A 66 -20.43 -25.31 25.46
CA THR A 66 -19.02 -24.97 25.29
C THR A 66 -18.78 -24.23 23.98
N TRP A 67 -17.77 -23.37 23.95
CA TRP A 67 -17.28 -22.68 22.76
C TRP A 67 -15.76 -22.54 22.83
N ASP A 68 -15.13 -22.08 21.74
CA ASP A 68 -13.71 -21.72 21.74
C ASP A 68 -13.53 -20.25 22.17
N PRO A 69 -13.05 -19.97 23.39
CA PRO A 69 -12.84 -18.59 23.87
C PRO A 69 -11.68 -17.89 23.16
N ALA A 70 -10.85 -18.62 22.39
CA ALA A 70 -9.85 -17.98 21.54
C ALA A 70 -10.47 -17.32 20.29
N VAL A 71 -11.72 -17.65 19.94
CA VAL A 71 -12.41 -17.20 18.73
C VAL A 71 -13.62 -16.31 19.07
N LEU A 72 -14.41 -16.71 20.06
CA LEU A 72 -15.67 -16.07 20.41
C LEU A 72 -15.69 -15.64 21.88
N ASP A 73 -16.13 -14.42 22.13
CA ASP A 73 -16.37 -13.89 23.48
C ASP A 73 -17.87 -13.83 23.75
N LEU A 74 -18.37 -14.52 24.79
CA LEU A 74 -19.78 -14.45 25.17
C LEU A 74 -20.11 -13.09 25.79
N LEU A 75 -20.93 -12.29 25.11
CA LEU A 75 -21.38 -10.97 25.57
C LEU A 75 -22.55 -11.07 26.55
N GLY A 76 -23.42 -12.06 26.37
CA GLY A 76 -24.61 -12.21 27.19
C GLY A 76 -25.69 -13.06 26.56
N VAL A 77 -26.92 -12.88 27.07
CA VAL A 77 -28.10 -13.59 26.60
C VAL A 77 -29.29 -12.64 26.48
N VAL A 78 -30.00 -12.75 25.36
CA VAL A 78 -31.27 -12.09 25.09
C VAL A 78 -32.40 -13.09 25.35
N GLU A 79 -33.39 -12.69 26.15
CA GLU A 79 -34.52 -13.56 26.50
C GLU A 79 -35.40 -13.85 25.27
N GLY A 80 -35.85 -15.09 25.13
CA GLY A 80 -36.84 -15.47 24.12
C GLY A 80 -38.25 -14.93 24.44
N PRO A 81 -39.25 -15.25 23.59
CA PRO A 81 -40.59 -14.66 23.70
C PRO A 81 -41.37 -15.03 24.97
N VAL A 82 -40.95 -16.11 25.65
CA VAL A 82 -41.63 -16.64 26.85
C VAL A 82 -40.58 -16.99 27.88
N GLY A 83 -40.74 -16.48 29.10
CA GLY A 83 -39.87 -16.80 30.23
C GLY A 83 -38.67 -15.89 30.35
N SER A 84 -37.75 -16.29 31.21
CA SER A 84 -36.52 -15.56 31.50
C SER A 84 -35.33 -16.48 31.46
N ALA A 85 -34.26 -16.04 30.80
CA ALA A 85 -33.01 -16.77 30.63
C ALA A 85 -31.84 -15.93 31.17
N GLY A 86 -30.84 -16.56 31.76
CA GLY A 86 -29.70 -15.84 32.32
C GLY A 86 -28.59 -16.76 32.84
N PHE A 87 -27.46 -16.15 33.17
CA PHE A 87 -26.35 -16.79 33.85
C PHE A 87 -26.39 -16.46 35.34
N LEU A 88 -26.11 -17.45 36.18
CA LEU A 88 -25.98 -17.30 37.63
C LEU A 88 -24.70 -18.02 38.07
N GLU A 89 -23.96 -17.44 39.03
CA GLU A 89 -22.86 -18.14 39.69
C GLU A 89 -23.35 -19.49 40.19
N ASP A 90 -22.68 -20.57 39.80
CA ASP A 90 -23.08 -21.92 40.12
C ASP A 90 -22.04 -22.63 41.01
N PRO A 91 -22.44 -23.60 41.83
CA PRO A 91 -21.51 -24.31 42.72
C PRO A 91 -20.46 -25.16 42.00
N GLY A 92 -20.74 -25.57 40.76
CA GLY A 92 -19.88 -26.39 39.91
C GLY A 92 -18.80 -25.60 39.16
N GLY A 93 -18.89 -24.27 39.16
CA GLY A 93 -17.91 -23.38 38.56
C GLY A 93 -17.92 -23.37 37.03
N VAL A 94 -19.06 -23.73 36.41
CA VAL A 94 -19.30 -23.63 34.96
C VAL A 94 -19.60 -22.17 34.58
N ASN A 95 -20.25 -21.42 35.48
CA ASN A 95 -20.32 -19.97 35.41
C ASN A 95 -19.35 -19.40 36.44
N GLU A 96 -18.08 -19.28 36.04
CA GLU A 96 -17.00 -18.63 36.77
C GLU A 96 -17.14 -17.10 36.80
N ALA A 97 -17.82 -16.54 35.80
CA ALA A 97 -18.22 -15.14 35.69
C ALA A 97 -19.67 -14.99 35.16
N ILE A 98 -20.16 -13.74 35.10
CA ILE A 98 -21.48 -13.42 34.52
C ILE A 98 -21.29 -12.28 33.50
N PRO A 99 -21.41 -12.55 32.18
CA PRO A 99 -21.48 -13.88 31.57
C PRO A 99 -20.17 -14.68 31.77
N PRO A 100 -20.19 -16.03 31.62
CA PRO A 100 -18.99 -16.85 31.65
C PRO A 100 -18.08 -16.53 30.45
N ALA A 101 -16.78 -16.76 30.59
CA ALA A 101 -15.75 -16.30 29.66
C ALA A 101 -14.66 -17.35 29.35
N ASP A 102 -14.60 -18.48 30.05
CA ASP A 102 -13.52 -19.47 29.93
C ASP A 102 -13.80 -20.62 28.94
N GLY A 103 -14.90 -20.54 28.19
CA GLY A 103 -15.24 -21.50 27.12
C GLY A 103 -16.28 -22.55 27.51
N ASP A 104 -16.80 -22.52 28.74
CA ASP A 104 -18.03 -23.24 29.10
C ASP A 104 -19.04 -22.34 29.81
N GLY A 105 -20.32 -22.73 29.80
CA GLY A 105 -21.38 -21.91 30.35
C GLY A 105 -22.64 -22.69 30.69
N LEU A 106 -23.29 -22.30 31.78
CA LEU A 106 -24.58 -22.84 32.25
C LEU A 106 -25.66 -21.76 32.12
N LEU A 107 -26.48 -21.86 31.07
CA LEU A 107 -27.66 -21.03 30.91
C LEU A 107 -28.83 -21.61 31.70
N ILE A 108 -29.47 -20.78 32.53
CA ILE A 108 -30.66 -21.14 33.29
C ILE A 108 -31.86 -20.41 32.71
N TYR A 109 -32.92 -21.16 32.43
CA TYR A 109 -34.18 -20.65 31.93
C TYR A 109 -35.36 -21.05 32.82
N PHE A 110 -36.28 -20.11 33.06
CA PHE A 110 -37.54 -20.34 33.76
C PHE A 110 -38.73 -19.86 32.94
N ALA A 111 -39.71 -20.74 32.74
CA ALA A 111 -41.00 -20.34 32.19
C ALA A 111 -41.85 -19.64 33.28
N PRO A 112 -42.78 -18.72 32.90
CA PRO A 112 -43.72 -18.15 33.85
C PRO A 112 -44.57 -19.24 34.51
N LEU A 113 -44.79 -19.15 35.83
CA LEU A 113 -45.47 -20.18 36.63
C LEU A 113 -46.88 -20.55 36.14
N SER A 114 -47.55 -19.69 35.37
CA SER A 114 -48.88 -19.94 34.80
C SER A 114 -48.89 -20.25 33.30
N THR A 115 -47.75 -20.12 32.63
CA THR A 115 -47.63 -20.15 31.17
C THR A 115 -46.35 -20.91 30.80
N PRO A 116 -46.35 -22.26 30.86
CA PRO A 116 -45.18 -23.04 30.50
C PRO A 116 -44.80 -22.79 29.04
N LEU A 117 -43.50 -22.82 28.75
CA LEU A 117 -43.01 -22.78 27.38
C LEU A 117 -43.58 -23.99 26.63
N GLN A 118 -44.13 -23.75 25.44
CA GLN A 118 -44.69 -24.83 24.62
C GLN A 118 -43.65 -25.21 23.57
N ALA A 119 -42.85 -26.24 23.83
CA ALA A 119 -41.97 -26.83 22.82
C ALA A 119 -42.83 -27.40 21.68
N THR A 120 -42.48 -27.06 20.43
CA THR A 120 -43.19 -27.53 19.24
C THR A 120 -42.26 -28.40 18.38
N PRO A 121 -42.79 -29.19 17.43
CA PRO A 121 -41.94 -29.94 16.50
C PRO A 121 -41.10 -29.07 15.56
N GLU A 122 -41.53 -27.82 15.30
CA GLU A 122 -40.77 -26.82 14.54
C GLU A 122 -39.66 -26.16 15.40
N GLY A 123 -39.72 -26.36 16.72
CA GLY A 123 -38.90 -25.69 17.71
C GLY A 123 -39.57 -24.45 18.28
N THR A 124 -39.26 -24.15 19.54
CA THR A 124 -39.67 -22.91 20.20
C THR A 124 -38.43 -22.21 20.75
N LEU A 125 -38.21 -20.95 20.36
CA LEU A 125 -37.08 -20.13 20.82
C LEU A 125 -37.15 -19.93 22.34
N VAL A 126 -36.06 -20.30 23.02
CA VAL A 126 -35.87 -20.17 24.47
C VAL A 126 -35.14 -18.88 24.79
N ALA A 127 -34.00 -18.64 24.14
CA ALA A 127 -33.11 -17.50 24.33
C ALA A 127 -32.11 -17.40 23.17
N THR A 128 -31.45 -16.25 23.04
CA THR A 128 -30.34 -16.04 22.09
C THR A 128 -29.09 -15.64 22.86
N LEU A 129 -28.03 -16.43 22.73
CA LEU A 129 -26.69 -16.10 23.23
C LEU A 129 -26.02 -15.15 22.22
N GLU A 130 -25.41 -14.07 22.69
CA GLU A 130 -24.67 -13.14 21.84
C GLU A 130 -23.17 -13.34 22.04
N PHE A 131 -22.44 -13.65 20.96
CA PHE A 131 -20.99 -13.80 20.98
C PHE A 131 -20.34 -12.74 20.09
N PHE A 132 -19.25 -12.12 20.55
CA PHE A 132 -18.40 -11.26 19.74
C PHE A 132 -17.28 -12.09 19.10
N ALA A 133 -17.08 -11.96 17.80
CA ALA A 133 -16.01 -12.62 17.07
C ALA A 133 -14.72 -11.81 17.16
N HIS A 134 -13.68 -12.33 17.83
CA HIS A 134 -12.43 -11.58 18.05
C HIS A 134 -11.21 -12.15 17.34
N SER A 135 -11.27 -13.38 16.83
CA SER A 135 -10.24 -13.94 15.96
C SER A 135 -10.84 -14.78 14.83
N ASP A 136 -10.11 -14.89 13.72
CA ASP A 136 -10.56 -15.62 12.55
C ASP A 136 -10.56 -17.12 12.81
N ALA A 137 -11.59 -17.80 12.35
CA ALA A 137 -11.74 -19.24 12.43
C ALA A 137 -12.54 -19.72 11.23
N LYS A 138 -11.86 -20.44 10.33
CA LYS A 138 -12.51 -21.08 9.16
C LYS A 138 -13.71 -21.96 9.55
N LEU A 139 -13.75 -22.46 10.78
CA LEU A 139 -14.90 -23.10 11.42
C LEU A 139 -14.68 -23.16 12.94
N THR A 140 -15.68 -22.75 13.73
CA THR A 140 -15.75 -22.95 15.19
C THR A 140 -17.11 -23.51 15.58
N THR A 141 -17.20 -24.22 16.71
CA THR A 141 -18.45 -24.87 17.17
C THR A 141 -18.91 -24.31 18.50
N ILE A 142 -20.24 -24.25 18.66
CA ILE A 142 -20.90 -23.98 19.94
C ILE A 142 -21.76 -25.20 20.25
N ASP A 143 -21.30 -25.99 21.21
CA ASP A 143 -21.85 -27.32 21.47
C ASP A 143 -22.65 -27.36 22.77
N LEU A 144 -23.87 -27.89 22.71
CA LEU A 144 -24.57 -28.32 23.92
C LEU A 144 -23.93 -29.60 24.44
N ILE A 145 -23.57 -29.62 25.72
CA ILE A 145 -22.96 -30.77 26.38
C ILE A 145 -23.86 -31.30 27.50
N PRO A 146 -23.80 -32.62 27.80
CA PRO A 146 -24.70 -33.19 28.79
C PRO A 146 -24.35 -32.81 30.22
N GLU A 147 -23.06 -32.64 30.54
CA GLU A 147 -22.57 -32.42 31.92
C GLU A 147 -21.24 -31.64 31.93
N ALA A 148 -21.03 -30.77 32.93
CA ALA A 148 -19.78 -30.03 33.19
C ALA A 148 -19.63 -29.64 34.68
N GLY A 149 -18.46 -29.11 35.06
CA GLY A 149 -18.19 -28.56 36.41
C GLY A 149 -17.79 -29.57 37.50
N ASP A 150 -17.40 -29.04 38.67
CA ASP A 150 -17.10 -29.78 39.90
C ASP A 150 -17.68 -29.08 41.16
N PRO A 151 -18.76 -29.58 41.79
CA PRO A 151 -19.44 -30.83 41.47
C PRO A 151 -20.17 -30.78 40.12
N VAL A 152 -20.26 -31.95 39.47
CA VAL A 152 -20.87 -32.10 38.15
C VAL A 152 -22.32 -31.61 38.11
N MET A 153 -22.59 -30.73 37.16
CA MET A 153 -23.89 -30.21 36.76
C MET A 153 -24.33 -30.91 35.47
N SER A 154 -25.64 -30.97 35.21
CA SER A 154 -26.20 -31.63 34.01
C SER A 154 -27.15 -30.72 33.26
N THR A 155 -27.16 -30.83 31.94
CA THR A 155 -28.19 -30.27 31.06
C THR A 155 -29.51 -30.99 31.33
N ARG A 156 -30.60 -30.24 31.51
CA ARG A 156 -31.91 -30.75 31.94
C ARG A 156 -33.04 -29.92 31.34
N VAL A 157 -34.16 -30.58 31.04
CA VAL A 157 -35.42 -29.93 30.67
C VAL A 157 -36.50 -30.41 31.63
N PHE A 158 -37.16 -29.49 32.34
CA PHE A 158 -38.16 -29.85 33.34
C PHE A 158 -39.59 -29.77 32.79
N ASP A 159 -40.35 -30.85 32.97
CA ASP A 159 -41.77 -30.95 32.61
C ASP A 159 -42.66 -29.91 33.33
N ASP A 160 -43.75 -29.50 32.69
CA ASP A 160 -44.77 -28.61 33.27
C ASP A 160 -45.81 -29.35 34.12
N LYS A 161 -45.99 -30.67 33.94
CA LYS A 161 -47.02 -31.45 34.64
C LYS A 161 -46.50 -32.09 35.94
N ALA A 162 -45.27 -32.60 35.93
CA ALA A 162 -44.67 -33.28 37.06
C ALA A 162 -43.37 -32.58 37.51
N ALA A 163 -43.49 -31.80 38.58
CA ALA A 163 -42.39 -31.02 39.14
C ALA A 163 -41.10 -31.85 39.35
N GLY A 164 -39.99 -31.36 38.79
CA GLY A 164 -38.68 -31.99 38.89
C GLY A 164 -38.44 -33.18 37.96
N THR A 165 -39.38 -33.49 37.07
CA THR A 165 -39.20 -34.55 36.07
C THR A 165 -38.36 -34.02 34.91
N ASN A 166 -37.19 -34.64 34.68
CA ASN A 166 -36.36 -34.35 33.52
C ASN A 166 -36.91 -35.09 32.30
N ILE A 167 -37.20 -34.33 31.22
CA ILE A 167 -37.73 -34.81 29.94
C ILE A 167 -36.79 -34.49 28.77
N LEU A 168 -35.50 -34.22 29.06
CA LEU A 168 -34.49 -33.94 28.04
C LEU A 168 -34.34 -35.11 27.05
N GLY A 169 -34.47 -34.76 25.77
CA GLY A 169 -34.19 -35.55 24.57
C GLY A 169 -32.73 -35.49 24.12
N THR A 170 -32.51 -35.40 22.82
CA THR A 170 -31.18 -35.16 22.24
C THR A 170 -30.77 -33.70 22.38
N ILE A 171 -29.46 -33.47 22.37
CA ILE A 171 -28.86 -32.13 22.32
C ILE A 171 -28.04 -31.97 21.04
N ALA A 172 -28.06 -30.78 20.44
CA ALA A 172 -27.32 -30.47 19.22
C ALA A 172 -26.68 -29.07 19.31
N GLY A 173 -25.40 -28.97 18.93
CA GLY A 173 -24.69 -27.71 18.76
C GLY A 173 -24.94 -27.07 17.39
N THR A 174 -24.26 -25.96 17.14
CA THR A 174 -24.19 -25.29 15.85
C THR A 174 -22.76 -24.93 15.50
N GLU A 175 -22.50 -24.66 14.22
CA GLU A 175 -21.21 -24.20 13.72
C GLU A 175 -21.29 -22.73 13.29
N VAL A 176 -20.18 -22.02 13.41
CA VAL A 176 -20.00 -20.64 12.96
C VAL A 176 -18.67 -20.54 12.22
N VAL A 177 -18.65 -19.82 11.11
CA VAL A 177 -17.43 -19.44 10.40
C VAL A 177 -17.12 -17.99 10.73
N VAL A 178 -15.93 -17.74 11.28
CA VAL A 178 -15.42 -16.38 11.49
C VAL A 178 -14.42 -16.08 10.40
N LEU A 179 -14.81 -15.25 9.45
CA LEU A 179 -13.93 -14.76 8.41
C LEU A 179 -12.92 -13.78 9.02
N PRO A 180 -11.67 -13.75 8.53
CA PRO A 180 -10.74 -12.70 8.91
C PRO A 180 -11.33 -11.32 8.60
N GLU A 181 -10.92 -10.33 9.37
CA GLU A 181 -11.24 -8.94 9.06
C GLU A 181 -10.78 -8.63 7.63
N PRO A 182 -11.64 -8.02 6.78
CA PRO A 182 -11.23 -7.70 5.43
C PRO A 182 -10.04 -6.74 5.47
N ILE A 183 -8.97 -7.11 4.77
CA ILE A 183 -7.82 -6.22 4.56
C ILE A 183 -7.94 -5.54 3.21
N GLY A 184 -7.36 -4.35 3.12
CA GLY A 184 -7.35 -3.54 1.92
C GLY A 184 -6.08 -2.69 1.86
N GLY A 185 -5.83 -2.13 0.68
CA GLY A 185 -4.70 -1.27 0.43
C GLY A 185 -4.92 0.08 1.07
N CYS A 186 -3.90 0.55 1.77
CA CYS A 186 -3.86 1.82 2.46
C CYS A 186 -2.79 2.68 1.79
N CYS A 187 -3.21 3.76 1.12
CA CYS A 187 -2.26 4.71 0.56
C CYS A 187 -1.76 5.64 1.66
N LEU A 188 -0.47 5.55 1.92
CA LEU A 188 0.22 6.43 2.85
C LEU A 188 0.63 7.72 2.14
N ILE A 189 0.91 8.75 2.93
CA ILE A 189 1.23 10.09 2.42
C ILE A 189 2.57 10.14 1.67
N ASP A 190 3.46 9.19 1.93
CA ASP A 190 4.76 9.03 1.26
C ASP A 190 4.67 8.25 -0.06
N GLY A 191 3.45 7.98 -0.54
CA GLY A 191 3.22 7.24 -1.78
C GLY A 191 3.40 5.73 -1.65
N SER A 192 3.79 5.23 -0.47
CA SER A 192 3.80 3.80 -0.21
C SER A 192 2.38 3.26 0.01
N CYS A 193 2.23 1.96 -0.20
CA CYS A 193 0.97 1.25 0.03
C CYS A 193 1.20 0.17 1.07
N LEU A 194 0.43 0.21 2.16
CA LEU A 194 0.37 -0.81 3.19
C LEU A 194 -0.90 -1.64 2.99
N GLU A 195 -0.84 -2.97 3.06
CA GLU A 195 -2.04 -3.80 3.19
C GLU A 195 -2.33 -4.03 4.67
N GLY A 196 -3.57 -3.77 5.08
CA GLY A 196 -3.99 -3.91 6.48
C GLY A 196 -5.48 -3.69 6.65
N THR A 197 -5.94 -3.71 7.90
CA THR A 197 -7.33 -3.39 8.23
C THR A 197 -7.59 -1.89 8.14
N VAL A 198 -8.86 -1.48 8.17
CA VAL A 198 -9.22 -0.05 8.18
C VAL A 198 -8.62 0.68 9.38
N ASP A 199 -8.57 0.02 10.54
CA ASP A 199 -8.01 0.57 11.78
C ASP A 199 -6.49 0.73 11.71
N GLU A 200 -5.79 -0.25 11.13
CA GLU A 200 -4.35 -0.17 10.86
C GLU A 200 -4.03 0.97 9.87
N CYS A 201 -4.88 1.14 8.86
CA CYS A 201 -4.72 2.21 7.87
C CYS A 201 -4.89 3.60 8.49
N VAL A 202 -5.92 3.78 9.32
CA VAL A 202 -6.15 5.04 10.05
C VAL A 202 -5.02 5.31 11.04
N ALA A 203 -4.50 4.27 11.71
CA ALA A 203 -3.37 4.40 12.63
C ALA A 203 -2.07 4.79 11.91
N ALA A 204 -1.95 4.49 10.61
CA ALA A 204 -0.84 4.87 9.75
C ALA A 204 -1.02 6.24 9.06
N ASP A 205 -2.06 7.02 9.43
CA ASP A 205 -2.43 8.28 8.79
C ASP A 205 -2.67 8.14 7.26
N GLY A 206 -3.09 6.96 6.81
CA GLY A 206 -3.31 6.64 5.39
C GLY A 206 -4.77 6.74 4.94
N VAL A 207 -4.98 6.66 3.62
CA VAL A 207 -6.30 6.62 3.00
C VAL A 207 -6.60 5.20 2.53
N TYR A 208 -7.57 4.57 3.19
CA TYR A 208 -8.01 3.21 2.88
C TYR A 208 -8.73 3.16 1.53
N GLN A 209 -8.34 2.24 0.66
CA GLN A 209 -8.84 2.11 -0.71
C GLN A 209 -10.00 1.11 -0.83
N GLY A 210 -10.56 0.68 0.29
CA GLY A 210 -11.63 -0.30 0.38
C GLY A 210 -11.14 -1.72 0.60
N ASP A 211 -12.07 -2.56 1.04
CA ASP A 211 -11.83 -3.97 1.35
C ASP A 211 -11.45 -4.75 0.09
N LEU A 212 -10.52 -5.69 0.26
CA LEU A 212 -9.99 -6.58 -0.80
C LEU A 212 -9.28 -5.85 -1.95
N THR A 213 -8.97 -4.56 -1.81
CA THR A 213 -8.16 -3.83 -2.79
C THR A 213 -6.67 -4.07 -2.51
N ALA A 214 -5.95 -4.82 -3.36
CA ALA A 214 -4.53 -5.11 -3.14
C ALA A 214 -3.60 -3.94 -3.53
N CYS A 215 -2.49 -3.77 -2.82
CA CYS A 215 -1.52 -2.69 -3.08
C CYS A 215 -0.89 -2.76 -4.49
N GLY A 216 -0.77 -3.96 -5.08
CA GLY A 216 -0.18 -4.13 -6.42
C GLY A 216 -0.99 -3.52 -7.58
N GLY A 217 -2.24 -3.13 -7.35
CA GLY A 217 -3.11 -2.48 -8.35
C GLY A 217 -3.43 -1.02 -8.04
N ILE A 218 -2.98 -0.51 -6.89
CA ILE A 218 -3.31 0.84 -6.42
C ILE A 218 -2.16 1.78 -6.78
N ALA A 219 -2.47 2.80 -7.57
CA ALA A 219 -1.55 3.92 -7.76
C ALA A 219 -1.69 4.86 -6.56
N CYS A 220 -0.86 4.64 -5.53
CA CYS A 220 -0.80 5.58 -4.42
C CYS A 220 -0.13 6.88 -4.89
N PRO A 221 -0.75 8.04 -4.63
CA PRO A 221 -0.17 9.33 -5.03
C PRO A 221 1.21 9.46 -4.40
N GLN A 222 2.26 9.54 -5.22
CA GLN A 222 3.59 9.87 -4.73
C GLN A 222 3.57 11.32 -4.23
N PRO A 223 4.30 11.64 -3.15
CA PRO A 223 4.34 12.99 -2.63
C PRO A 223 4.93 13.93 -3.69
N PRO A 224 4.23 15.02 -4.06
CA PRO A 224 4.80 16.00 -4.96
C PRO A 224 5.93 16.74 -4.26
N GLY A 225 6.94 17.13 -5.03
CA GLY A 225 8.00 18.04 -4.63
C GLY A 225 8.32 19.02 -5.75
N SER A 226 9.02 20.08 -5.41
CA SER A 226 9.47 21.07 -6.38
C SER A 226 10.50 20.45 -7.33
N CYS A 227 10.28 20.61 -8.64
CA CYS A 227 11.22 20.18 -9.66
C CYS A 227 11.82 21.40 -10.36
N CYS A 228 13.09 21.70 -10.11
CA CYS A 228 13.76 22.87 -10.67
C CYS A 228 14.48 22.55 -11.98
N PHE A 229 14.17 23.30 -13.05
CA PHE A 229 14.86 23.19 -14.33
C PHE A 229 15.95 24.26 -14.51
N ASP A 230 16.90 24.01 -15.40
CA ASP A 230 18.02 24.93 -15.71
C ASP A 230 17.59 26.29 -16.28
N ASP A 231 16.37 26.38 -16.81
CA ASP A 231 15.77 27.62 -17.35
C ASP A 231 14.90 28.36 -16.33
N GLY A 232 14.90 27.89 -15.07
CA GLY A 232 14.12 28.50 -13.98
C GLY A 232 12.67 28.04 -13.88
N ALA A 233 12.19 27.22 -14.83
CA ALA A 233 10.90 26.60 -14.65
C ALA A 233 10.88 25.74 -13.37
N CYS A 234 9.73 25.73 -12.70
CA CYS A 234 9.50 24.88 -11.54
C CYS A 234 8.10 24.30 -11.63
N ASP A 235 8.02 22.98 -11.57
CA ASP A 235 6.75 22.24 -11.48
C ASP A 235 6.71 21.41 -10.19
N ASP A 236 5.55 21.39 -9.52
CA ASP A 236 5.30 20.51 -8.38
C ASP A 236 4.90 19.13 -8.91
N VAL A 237 5.86 18.23 -9.02
CA VAL A 237 5.71 16.89 -9.62
C VAL A 237 6.36 15.82 -8.74
N THR A 238 6.24 14.56 -9.12
CA THR A 238 6.92 13.45 -8.42
C THR A 238 8.42 13.44 -8.75
N GLU A 239 9.25 12.76 -7.96
CA GLU A 239 10.69 12.61 -8.24
C GLU A 239 10.92 11.94 -9.61
N GLU A 240 10.16 10.89 -9.94
CA GLU A 240 10.24 10.19 -11.23
C GLU A 240 9.92 11.13 -12.41
N ASP A 241 8.85 11.92 -12.29
CA ASP A 241 8.47 12.89 -13.32
C ASP A 241 9.51 14.02 -13.44
N CYS A 242 10.13 14.41 -12.34
CA CYS A 242 11.18 15.43 -12.31
C CYS A 242 12.44 14.95 -13.03
N ASP A 243 12.90 13.73 -12.72
CA ASP A 243 14.05 13.10 -13.35
C ASP A 243 13.80 12.83 -14.83
N ALA A 244 12.60 12.37 -15.19
CA ALA A 244 12.19 12.15 -16.57
C ALA A 244 12.17 13.46 -17.38
N ALA A 245 11.84 14.58 -16.74
CA ALA A 245 11.87 15.91 -17.33
C ALA A 245 13.28 16.54 -17.32
N GLY A 246 14.26 15.92 -16.67
CA GLY A 246 15.64 16.41 -16.57
C GLY A 246 15.82 17.59 -15.61
N GLY A 247 14.92 17.74 -14.63
CA GLY A 247 15.03 18.74 -13.57
C GLY A 247 15.77 18.20 -12.33
N VAL A 248 15.98 19.07 -11.35
CA VAL A 248 16.55 18.74 -10.05
C VAL A 248 15.45 18.78 -9.00
N PHE A 249 15.18 17.64 -8.37
CA PHE A 249 14.13 17.49 -7.36
C PHE A 249 14.54 18.12 -6.02
N GLY A 250 13.66 18.94 -5.44
CA GLY A 250 13.86 19.66 -4.19
C GLY A 250 13.54 18.84 -2.93
N GLY A 251 13.09 17.59 -3.09
CA GLY A 251 12.66 16.68 -2.02
C GLY A 251 11.14 16.70 -1.78
N ASP A 252 10.64 15.65 -1.13
CA ASP A 252 9.20 15.46 -0.88
C ASP A 252 8.58 16.64 -0.13
N PHE A 253 7.39 17.06 -0.58
CA PHE A 253 6.62 18.20 -0.05
C PHE A 253 7.34 19.55 -0.12
N SER A 254 8.45 19.65 -0.85
CA SER A 254 8.98 20.95 -1.25
C SER A 254 8.02 21.58 -2.27
N GLU A 255 7.72 22.87 -2.14
CA GLU A 255 6.79 23.56 -3.04
C GLU A 255 7.55 24.56 -3.91
N CYS A 256 7.23 24.63 -5.20
CA CYS A 256 7.81 25.58 -6.15
C CYS A 256 7.66 27.05 -5.71
N VAL A 257 6.65 27.37 -4.91
CA VAL A 257 6.46 28.73 -4.35
C VAL A 257 7.56 29.12 -3.34
N THR A 258 8.25 28.14 -2.78
CA THR A 258 9.35 28.34 -1.81
C THR A 258 10.70 27.84 -2.30
N ALA A 259 10.72 26.99 -3.34
CA ALA A 259 11.92 26.46 -3.94
C ALA A 259 12.75 27.58 -4.60
N SER A 260 14.05 27.58 -4.35
CA SER A 260 14.98 28.54 -4.96
C SER A 260 15.57 27.93 -6.23
N CYS A 261 14.76 27.84 -7.28
CA CYS A 261 15.20 27.32 -8.58
C CYS A 261 16.11 28.33 -9.31
N PRO A 262 17.12 27.86 -10.08
CA PRO A 262 18.02 28.75 -10.81
C PRO A 262 17.26 29.49 -11.91
N GLN A 263 17.01 30.78 -11.73
CA GLN A 263 16.37 31.57 -12.78
C GLN A 263 17.43 32.20 -13.70
N PRO A 264 17.25 32.18 -15.03
CA PRO A 264 18.09 32.92 -15.95
C PRO A 264 17.84 34.42 -15.76
N GLY A 265 18.92 35.19 -15.69
CA GLY A 265 18.83 36.65 -15.61
C GLY A 265 19.82 37.31 -16.56
N VAL A 266 19.68 38.61 -16.77
CA VAL A 266 20.60 39.34 -17.66
C VAL A 266 21.54 40.27 -16.92
N CYS A 267 22.71 40.42 -17.52
CA CYS A 267 23.73 41.35 -17.12
C CYS A 267 23.75 42.56 -18.05
N CYS A 268 23.55 43.77 -17.52
CA CYS A 268 23.87 44.99 -18.26
C CYS A 268 25.33 45.34 -18.07
N LEU A 269 26.12 45.20 -19.13
CA LEU A 269 27.52 45.55 -19.14
C LEU A 269 27.73 47.07 -19.29
N PRO A 270 28.86 47.64 -18.85
CA PRO A 270 29.11 49.08 -18.87
C PRO A 270 29.08 49.76 -20.25
N ASP A 271 29.21 48.99 -21.33
CA ASP A 271 29.15 49.44 -22.72
C ASP A 271 27.73 49.42 -23.31
N GLY A 272 26.74 49.01 -22.52
CA GLY A 272 25.34 48.93 -22.91
C GLY A 272 24.98 47.61 -23.60
N VAL A 273 25.91 46.66 -23.69
CA VAL A 273 25.59 45.31 -24.16
C VAL A 273 24.86 44.57 -23.06
N CYS A 274 23.77 43.91 -23.45
CA CYS A 274 23.05 43.00 -22.59
C CYS A 274 23.51 41.57 -22.87
N GLU A 275 23.84 40.82 -21.82
CA GLU A 275 24.25 39.41 -21.92
C GLU A 275 23.40 38.54 -20.99
N VAL A 276 22.93 37.40 -21.49
CA VAL A 276 22.14 36.42 -20.71
C VAL A 276 23.10 35.56 -19.89
N VAL A 277 22.83 35.44 -18.59
CA VAL A 277 23.61 34.62 -17.64
C VAL A 277 22.69 33.54 -17.09
N ALA A 278 23.07 32.28 -17.29
CA ALA A 278 22.15 31.15 -17.13
C ALA A 278 22.13 30.50 -15.74
N THR A 279 23.00 30.86 -14.80
CA THR A 279 23.12 30.06 -13.54
C THR A 279 23.33 30.88 -12.26
N LEU A 280 22.48 30.58 -11.27
CA LEU A 280 22.63 30.78 -9.82
C LEU A 280 23.17 32.16 -9.36
N GLY A 281 22.48 33.22 -9.79
CA GLY A 281 22.53 34.53 -9.14
C GLY A 281 23.81 35.33 -9.41
N GLY A 282 23.84 36.07 -10.52
CA GLY A 282 24.67 37.27 -10.75
C GLY A 282 26.20 37.17 -10.60
N ALA A 283 26.77 36.04 -10.18
CA ALA A 283 28.19 35.90 -9.85
C ALA A 283 29.09 36.13 -11.08
N GLU A 284 28.69 35.59 -12.23
CA GLU A 284 29.36 35.80 -13.52
C GLU A 284 29.19 37.25 -14.02
N CYS A 285 28.05 37.88 -13.75
CA CYS A 285 27.79 39.28 -14.11
C CYS A 285 28.66 40.25 -13.31
N LEU A 286 28.90 39.97 -12.03
CA LEU A 286 29.78 40.76 -11.18
C LEU A 286 31.26 40.58 -11.60
N ALA A 287 31.65 39.37 -12.01
CA ALA A 287 32.98 39.10 -12.55
C ALA A 287 33.25 39.88 -13.87
N ALA A 288 32.21 40.16 -14.66
CA ALA A 288 32.26 40.98 -15.87
C ALA A 288 32.10 42.50 -15.62
N ALA A 289 32.06 42.94 -14.35
CA ALA A 289 31.79 44.33 -13.95
C ALA A 289 30.45 44.90 -14.47
N GLY A 290 29.48 44.04 -14.80
CA GLY A 290 28.12 44.43 -15.15
C GLY A 290 27.20 44.54 -13.94
N THR A 291 25.99 45.02 -14.17
CA THR A 291 24.93 45.07 -13.15
C THR A 291 23.88 44.02 -13.47
N TYR A 292 23.73 43.06 -12.57
CA TYR A 292 22.71 42.01 -12.68
C TYR A 292 21.33 42.63 -12.49
N GLN A 293 20.42 42.37 -13.43
CA GLN A 293 19.10 43.01 -13.45
C GLN A 293 18.04 42.21 -12.67
N GLY A 294 18.43 41.09 -12.08
CA GLY A 294 17.56 40.18 -11.36
C GLY A 294 17.24 38.94 -12.18
N ASP A 295 16.68 37.97 -11.49
CA ASP A 295 16.16 36.72 -12.03
C ASP A 295 14.96 36.99 -12.97
N ASP A 296 14.74 36.15 -13.98
CA ASP A 296 13.69 36.28 -15.02
C ASP A 296 13.73 37.52 -15.90
N THR A 297 14.90 38.17 -15.95
CA THR A 297 15.11 39.33 -16.80
C THR A 297 15.73 38.91 -18.13
N THR A 298 15.17 39.34 -19.27
CA THR A 298 15.68 39.04 -20.62
C THR A 298 16.24 40.29 -21.30
N CYS A 299 17.14 40.14 -22.27
CA CYS A 299 17.79 41.30 -22.91
C CYS A 299 16.86 42.14 -23.78
N ASP A 300 15.71 41.57 -24.12
CA ASP A 300 14.66 42.27 -24.86
C ASP A 300 13.69 42.98 -23.90
N ALA A 301 13.51 42.47 -22.67
CA ALA A 301 12.71 43.09 -21.62
C ALA A 301 13.51 44.11 -20.79
N VAL A 302 14.82 43.95 -20.73
CA VAL A 302 15.77 44.84 -20.07
C VAL A 302 16.38 45.76 -21.10
N SER A 303 15.94 47.00 -21.07
CA SER A 303 16.57 48.06 -21.82
C SER A 303 17.88 48.45 -21.14
N CYS A 304 18.99 47.81 -21.51
CA CYS A 304 20.31 48.27 -21.08
C CYS A 304 20.51 49.66 -21.70
N PRO A 305 20.44 50.74 -20.89
CA PRO A 305 19.95 52.02 -21.38
C PRO A 305 20.83 52.63 -22.48
N GLN A 306 20.34 52.61 -23.71
CA GLN A 306 21.01 53.21 -24.86
C GLN A 306 20.64 54.71 -24.99
N PRO A 307 21.54 55.56 -25.50
CA PRO A 307 21.21 56.96 -25.79
C PRO A 307 20.13 57.08 -26.88
N GLY A 308 19.17 57.98 -26.70
CA GLY A 308 18.08 58.24 -27.66
C GLY A 308 17.50 59.65 -27.53
N ALA A 309 16.61 60.01 -28.45
CA ALA A 309 16.00 61.31 -28.59
C ALA A 309 15.12 61.64 -27.39
N CYS A 310 15.27 62.83 -26.84
CA CYS A 310 14.50 63.33 -25.72
C CYS A 310 13.72 64.56 -26.22
N CYS A 311 12.45 64.39 -26.64
CA CYS A 311 11.59 65.48 -27.09
C CYS A 311 11.05 66.24 -25.88
N PHE A 312 11.08 67.55 -25.93
CA PHE A 312 10.38 68.39 -24.96
C PHE A 312 9.06 68.87 -25.58
N ASP A 313 8.11 69.27 -24.75
CA ASP A 313 6.77 69.76 -25.16
C ASP A 313 6.80 70.92 -26.17
N ASP A 314 7.94 71.60 -26.28
CA ASP A 314 8.20 72.68 -27.25
C ASP A 314 8.78 72.19 -28.59
N ALA A 315 8.80 70.87 -28.79
CA ALA A 315 9.36 70.15 -29.92
C ALA A 315 10.89 70.26 -30.10
N THR A 316 11.66 70.64 -29.06
CA THR A 316 13.14 70.52 -29.05
C THR A 316 13.61 69.11 -28.70
N CYS A 317 14.85 68.72 -29.09
CA CYS A 317 15.34 67.35 -28.83
C CYS A 317 16.87 67.22 -28.58
N ILE A 318 17.26 66.34 -27.64
CA ILE A 318 18.66 65.90 -27.39
C ILE A 318 18.81 64.37 -27.36
N GLU A 319 19.99 63.82 -27.66
CA GLU A 319 20.24 62.37 -27.58
C GLU A 319 21.00 61.99 -26.30
N VAL A 320 20.34 61.37 -25.34
CA VAL A 320 20.88 61.01 -24.01
C VAL A 320 20.25 59.71 -23.52
N ARG A 321 20.70 59.13 -22.40
CA ARG A 321 20.06 57.92 -21.85
C ARG A 321 18.68 58.25 -21.24
N PRO A 322 17.75 57.30 -21.14
CA PRO A 322 16.39 57.54 -20.61
C PRO A 322 16.37 58.24 -19.24
N ALA A 323 17.18 57.75 -18.30
CA ALA A 323 17.27 58.36 -16.96
C ALA A 323 17.81 59.80 -17.00
N ASP A 324 18.77 60.09 -17.89
CA ASP A 324 19.31 61.43 -18.09
C ASP A 324 18.32 62.38 -18.80
N CYS A 325 17.41 61.85 -19.62
CA CYS A 325 16.34 62.62 -20.29
C CYS A 325 15.26 63.06 -19.29
N VAL A 326 14.79 62.13 -18.45
CA VAL A 326 13.78 62.41 -17.42
C VAL A 326 14.31 63.38 -16.36
N VAL A 327 15.56 63.23 -15.91
CA VAL A 327 16.19 64.17 -14.96
C VAL A 327 16.33 65.59 -15.54
N ARG A 328 16.36 65.72 -16.88
CA ARG A 328 16.39 67.00 -17.59
C ARG A 328 15.01 67.51 -17.99
N GLY A 329 13.94 66.76 -17.71
CA GLY A 329 12.54 67.19 -17.86
C GLY A 329 11.95 67.09 -19.27
N GLY A 330 12.35 66.10 -20.07
CA GLY A 330 11.81 65.85 -21.41
C GLY A 330 11.20 64.45 -21.54
N ASP A 331 10.40 64.25 -22.59
CA ASP A 331 9.79 62.98 -22.97
C ASP A 331 10.70 62.22 -23.92
N PHE A 332 11.24 61.13 -23.40
CA PHE A 332 12.14 60.27 -24.14
C PHE A 332 11.40 59.55 -25.28
N GLN A 333 11.82 59.80 -26.51
CA GLN A 333 11.17 59.34 -27.75
C GLN A 333 11.60 57.93 -28.16
N GLY A 334 12.26 57.21 -27.25
CA GLY A 334 12.77 55.87 -27.47
C GLY A 334 14.28 55.84 -27.65
N GLU A 335 14.87 54.72 -27.25
CA GLU A 335 16.30 54.47 -27.34
C GLU A 335 16.74 54.41 -28.81
N THR A 336 17.93 54.94 -29.12
CA THR A 336 18.49 55.02 -30.49
C THR A 336 17.70 55.85 -31.50
N VAL A 337 16.51 56.36 -31.14
CA VAL A 337 15.77 57.33 -31.94
C VAL A 337 16.60 58.60 -31.99
N THR A 338 16.97 59.05 -33.18
CA THR A 338 17.72 60.29 -33.30
C THR A 338 16.78 61.47 -33.26
N CYS A 339 17.28 62.63 -32.82
CA CYS A 339 16.46 63.84 -32.73
C CYS A 339 15.92 64.33 -34.09
N VAL A 340 16.47 63.81 -35.18
CA VAL A 340 16.02 64.09 -36.54
C VAL A 340 14.86 63.18 -36.95
N ALA A 341 14.77 61.97 -36.37
CA ALA A 341 13.76 60.96 -36.69
C ALA A 341 12.49 61.08 -35.84
N ALA A 342 12.59 61.60 -34.62
CA ALA A 342 11.51 61.56 -33.62
C ALA A 342 10.22 62.31 -33.99
N ALA A 343 10.23 63.19 -35.01
CA ALA A 343 9.06 63.89 -35.59
C ALA A 343 7.74 63.85 -34.77
N CYS A 344 7.73 64.52 -33.62
CA CYS A 344 6.76 64.33 -32.53
C CYS A 344 5.27 64.71 -32.96
N VAL A 345 4.30 63.73 -33.14
CA VAL A 345 2.83 63.80 -33.60
C VAL A 345 1.91 62.53 -33.21
N GLU A 346 0.58 62.31 -33.57
CA GLU A 346 -0.48 61.34 -32.95
C GLU A 346 -1.20 60.16 -33.82
N ILE A 347 -1.79 58.99 -33.30
CA ILE A 347 -2.15 57.65 -34.03
C ILE A 347 -3.46 56.72 -33.62
N GLU A 348 -3.94 55.68 -34.42
CA GLU A 348 -5.16 54.68 -34.41
C GLU A 348 -4.95 53.12 -34.10
N GLY A 349 -5.98 52.22 -33.85
CA GLY A 349 -5.90 50.74 -33.41
C GLY A 349 -7.19 49.80 -33.31
N ALA A 350 -7.23 48.62 -32.62
CA ALA A 350 -8.37 47.62 -32.61
C ALA A 350 -9.37 47.66 -31.41
N CYS A 351 -10.58 47.09 -31.60
CA CYS A 351 -11.75 47.25 -30.72
C CYS A 351 -12.66 45.98 -30.65
N CYS A 352 -12.83 45.36 -29.46
CA CYS A 352 -13.59 44.11 -29.26
C CYS A 352 -15.04 44.35 -28.77
N LEU A 353 -15.99 43.49 -29.19
CA LEU A 353 -17.43 43.63 -28.94
C LEU A 353 -18.01 42.45 -28.12
N ASP A 354 -18.93 42.74 -27.20
CA ASP A 354 -19.57 41.79 -26.26
C ASP A 354 -20.40 40.64 -26.88
N THR A 355 -20.62 40.67 -28.20
CA THR A 355 -21.35 39.62 -28.94
C THR A 355 -20.42 38.61 -29.63
N GLY A 356 -19.10 38.73 -29.41
CA GLY A 356 -18.08 37.80 -29.90
C GLY A 356 -17.39 38.22 -31.22
N GLY A 357 -17.40 39.51 -31.59
CA GLY A 357 -16.72 40.03 -32.80
C GLY A 357 -15.75 41.21 -32.56
N CYS A 358 -14.96 41.64 -33.56
CA CYS A 358 -13.94 42.71 -33.45
C CYS A 358 -13.90 43.67 -34.67
N ILE A 359 -13.64 44.99 -34.46
CA ILE A 359 -13.39 46.05 -35.49
C ILE A 359 -12.16 46.97 -35.22
N GLY A 360 -11.67 47.78 -36.18
CA GLY A 360 -10.59 48.79 -35.97
C GLY A 360 -11.07 50.26 -35.90
N ALA A 361 -10.51 51.09 -34.99
CA ALA A 361 -10.93 52.46 -34.64
C ALA A 361 -9.82 53.34 -33.98
N THR A 362 -10.00 54.66 -33.83
CA THR A 362 -9.18 55.49 -32.89
C THR A 362 -9.54 55.17 -31.43
N PRO A 363 -8.70 55.56 -30.44
CA PRO A 363 -9.07 55.45 -29.02
C PRO A 363 -10.41 56.15 -28.70
N SER A 364 -10.71 57.26 -29.39
CA SER A 364 -11.95 58.01 -29.21
C SER A 364 -13.19 57.41 -29.89
N LEU A 365 -13.00 56.65 -30.98
CA LEU A 365 -14.11 56.02 -31.73
C LEU A 365 -14.48 54.65 -31.16
N CYS A 366 -13.53 53.90 -30.60
CA CYS A 366 -13.82 52.61 -29.96
C CYS A 366 -14.69 52.78 -28.70
N LEU A 367 -14.40 53.81 -27.91
CA LEU A 367 -15.21 54.18 -26.75
C LEU A 367 -16.66 54.57 -27.14
N ALA A 368 -16.87 55.06 -28.37
CA ALA A 368 -18.19 55.50 -28.84
C ALA A 368 -19.12 54.35 -29.27
N VAL A 369 -18.62 53.13 -29.49
CA VAL A 369 -19.40 51.94 -29.83
C VAL A 369 -19.48 50.93 -28.70
N ALA A 370 -19.13 51.35 -27.47
CA ALA A 370 -19.07 50.53 -26.26
C ALA A 370 -18.21 49.27 -26.42
N GLY A 371 -17.17 49.35 -27.25
CA GLY A 371 -16.16 48.30 -27.36
C GLY A 371 -14.91 48.68 -26.58
N ASP A 372 -14.10 47.68 -26.23
CA ASP A 372 -12.86 47.88 -25.49
C ASP A 372 -11.68 48.02 -26.45
N TYR A 373 -10.97 49.15 -26.34
CA TYR A 373 -9.87 49.53 -27.23
C TYR A 373 -8.56 48.90 -26.82
N GLN A 374 -7.91 48.23 -27.75
CA GLN A 374 -6.79 47.33 -27.48
C GLN A 374 -5.41 47.98 -27.72
N GLY A 375 -5.35 49.30 -27.93
CA GLY A 375 -4.12 50.07 -28.14
C GLY A 375 -3.84 50.42 -29.61
N GLY A 376 -3.01 51.43 -29.86
CA GLY A 376 -2.63 51.85 -31.21
C GLY A 376 -1.91 50.74 -32.00
N GLU A 377 -2.16 50.67 -33.31
CA GLU A 377 -1.60 49.71 -34.27
C GLU A 377 -2.02 48.23 -34.09
N THR A 378 -2.95 47.92 -33.19
CA THR A 378 -3.55 46.57 -33.05
C THR A 378 -4.63 46.29 -34.12
N THR A 379 -4.86 45.01 -34.46
CA THR A 379 -5.85 44.59 -35.48
C THR A 379 -6.72 43.41 -35.03
N CYS A 380 -7.93 43.32 -35.60
CA CYS A 380 -8.90 42.26 -35.26
C CYS A 380 -8.59 40.86 -35.77
N ALA A 381 -7.50 40.69 -36.51
CA ALA A 381 -7.04 39.37 -36.94
C ALA A 381 -6.17 38.69 -35.86
N THR A 382 -5.69 39.44 -34.87
CA THR A 382 -4.66 39.00 -33.92
C THR A 382 -5.10 39.09 -32.46
N THR A 383 -6.33 39.52 -32.19
CA THR A 383 -6.90 39.66 -30.84
C THR A 383 -8.06 38.67 -30.68
N GLY A 384 -7.99 37.75 -29.70
CA GLY A 384 -8.94 36.64 -29.53
C GLY A 384 -10.10 36.91 -28.57
N CYS A 385 -11.31 36.46 -28.94
CA CYS A 385 -12.57 36.52 -28.15
C CYS A 385 -13.13 35.08 -27.89
N PRO A 386 -13.87 34.76 -26.80
CA PRO A 386 -14.15 33.36 -26.27
C PRO A 386 -15.16 32.41 -27.05
N PRO A 387 -15.21 31.03 -26.83
CA PRO A 387 -15.80 29.98 -27.76
C PRO A 387 -17.09 29.16 -27.32
N ALA A 388 -17.53 28.09 -28.07
CA ALA A 388 -18.88 27.39 -28.12
C ALA A 388 -19.04 25.88 -27.62
N THR A 389 -20.28 25.24 -27.59
CA THR A 389 -20.73 23.95 -26.87
C THR A 389 -21.29 22.75 -27.72
N GLY A 390 -21.59 21.53 -27.16
CA GLY A 390 -22.19 20.31 -27.85
C GLY A 390 -22.83 19.18 -26.97
N ALA A 391 -23.29 18.02 -27.51
CA ALA A 391 -24.09 16.96 -26.79
C ALA A 391 -23.32 15.80 -26.11
N CYS A 392 -23.86 15.29 -24.99
CA CYS A 392 -23.26 14.29 -24.07
C CYS A 392 -24.25 13.19 -23.63
N CYS A 393 -23.96 11.90 -23.87
CA CYS A 393 -24.78 10.74 -23.45
C CYS A 393 -24.37 10.21 -22.05
N LEU A 394 -25.32 9.99 -21.14
CA LEU A 394 -25.09 9.57 -19.76
C LEU A 394 -25.30 8.05 -19.55
N PRO A 395 -24.63 7.41 -18.57
CA PRO A 395 -24.72 5.96 -18.31
C PRO A 395 -26.13 5.44 -17.99
N ALA A 396 -26.98 6.26 -17.36
CA ALA A 396 -28.38 5.93 -17.06
C ALA A 396 -29.35 6.15 -18.25
N GLY A 397 -28.82 6.44 -19.45
CA GLY A 397 -29.62 6.56 -20.69
C GLY A 397 -30.13 7.97 -21.05
N GLY A 398 -29.70 9.03 -20.34
CA GLY A 398 -30.06 10.45 -20.63
C GLY A 398 -29.06 11.20 -21.53
N CYS A 399 -29.41 12.41 -22.02
CA CYS A 399 -28.51 13.28 -22.81
C CYS A 399 -28.57 14.76 -22.38
N VAL A 400 -27.42 15.44 -22.30
CA VAL A 400 -27.28 16.90 -21.98
C VAL A 400 -26.31 17.64 -22.93
N GLU A 401 -26.45 18.97 -23.10
CA GLU A 401 -25.56 19.81 -23.94
C GLU A 401 -24.59 20.65 -23.11
N VAL A 402 -23.29 20.38 -23.21
CA VAL A 402 -22.21 20.96 -22.39
C VAL A 402 -20.90 21.07 -23.19
N PRO A 403 -19.88 21.84 -22.74
CA PRO A 403 -18.52 21.74 -23.31
C PRO A 403 -17.94 20.33 -23.12
N ALA A 404 -17.04 19.91 -24.02
CA ALA A 404 -16.47 18.56 -24.03
C ALA A 404 -15.83 18.13 -22.69
N SER A 405 -15.22 19.08 -21.96
CA SER A 405 -14.60 18.82 -20.66
C SER A 405 -15.61 18.38 -19.60
N LEU A 406 -16.76 19.05 -19.54
CA LEU A 406 -17.79 18.75 -18.55
C LEU A 406 -18.54 17.44 -18.83
N CYS A 407 -18.54 16.97 -20.08
CA CYS A 407 -19.11 15.66 -20.43
C CYS A 407 -18.27 14.49 -19.88
N ALA A 408 -16.95 14.64 -19.87
CA ALA A 408 -16.04 13.64 -19.31
C ALA A 408 -16.22 13.52 -17.78
N ASP A 409 -16.44 14.65 -17.09
CA ASP A 409 -16.67 14.68 -15.64
C ASP A 409 -17.97 13.97 -15.21
N LEU A 410 -18.95 13.87 -16.12
CA LEU A 410 -20.23 13.18 -15.89
C LEU A 410 -20.18 11.68 -16.28
N LEU A 411 -18.99 11.16 -16.55
CA LEU A 411 -18.75 9.80 -17.07
C LEU A 411 -19.57 9.49 -18.34
N GLY A 412 -19.85 10.52 -19.14
CA GLY A 412 -20.66 10.44 -20.35
C GLY A 412 -19.84 10.39 -21.64
N ALA A 413 -20.45 9.93 -22.73
CA ALA A 413 -19.84 9.91 -24.05
C ALA A 413 -20.19 11.19 -24.84
N PHE A 414 -19.18 12.02 -25.15
CA PHE A 414 -19.34 13.28 -25.88
C PHE A 414 -19.36 13.06 -27.39
N LEU A 415 -20.36 13.61 -28.08
CA LEU A 415 -20.62 13.31 -29.50
C LEU A 415 -20.09 14.36 -30.49
N GLY A 416 -19.70 15.56 -30.03
CA GLY A 416 -19.12 16.63 -30.85
C GLY A 416 -19.70 18.02 -30.59
N ILE A 417 -19.01 19.07 -31.05
CA ILE A 417 -19.48 20.47 -30.97
C ILE A 417 -20.66 20.70 -31.95
N ASP A 418 -21.65 21.50 -31.54
CA ASP A 418 -22.90 21.77 -32.27
C ASP A 418 -23.84 20.57 -32.52
N GLU A 419 -23.53 19.37 -31.99
CA GLU A 419 -24.48 18.26 -31.92
C GLU A 419 -25.47 18.48 -30.77
N ALA A 420 -26.75 18.22 -31.03
CA ALA A 420 -27.84 18.49 -30.09
C ALA A 420 -28.47 17.18 -29.58
N CYS A 421 -28.90 17.16 -28.32
CA CYS A 421 -29.51 15.97 -27.72
C CYS A 421 -30.81 15.51 -28.39
N GLY A 422 -31.43 16.35 -29.22
CA GLY A 422 -32.61 15.99 -29.99
C GLY A 422 -32.36 15.04 -31.18
N THR A 423 -31.09 14.79 -31.56
CA THR A 423 -30.70 13.98 -32.72
C THR A 423 -29.68 12.88 -32.43
N ALA A 424 -29.18 12.79 -31.20
CA ALA A 424 -28.19 11.80 -30.77
C ALA A 424 -28.82 10.44 -30.41
N GLU A 425 -28.20 9.32 -30.82
CA GLU A 425 -28.59 7.94 -30.42
C GLU A 425 -27.66 7.42 -29.31
N CYS A 426 -28.17 7.23 -28.09
CA CYS A 426 -27.43 6.61 -26.96
C CYS A 426 -27.88 5.12 -26.76
N PRO A 427 -26.99 4.19 -26.36
CA PRO A 427 -27.33 2.75 -26.19
C PRO A 427 -28.20 2.47 -24.94
N PRO A 428 -29.04 1.41 -24.92
CA PRO A 428 -29.93 1.07 -23.79
C PRO A 428 -29.22 0.30 -22.64
N PRO A 429 -29.74 0.36 -21.39
CA PRO A 429 -29.22 -0.38 -20.22
C PRO A 429 -29.45 -1.91 -20.29
N GLY A 430 -28.71 -2.67 -19.47
CA GLY A 430 -28.78 -4.15 -19.37
C GLY A 430 -30.09 -4.71 -18.81
N GLU A 431 -30.31 -6.03 -18.91
CA GLU A 431 -31.50 -6.73 -18.40
C GLU A 431 -31.27 -7.31 -16.99
N ALA A 432 -32.27 -7.23 -16.11
CA ALA A 432 -32.23 -7.78 -14.75
C ALA A 432 -31.85 -9.26 -14.72
N ARG A 433 -31.16 -9.72 -13.67
CA ARG A 433 -30.74 -11.13 -13.53
C ARG A 433 -30.57 -11.60 -12.08
N LEU A 434 -30.67 -12.91 -11.90
CA LEU A 434 -30.17 -13.60 -10.70
C LEU A 434 -28.79 -14.16 -11.02
N GLU A 435 -27.82 -13.88 -10.16
CA GLU A 435 -26.42 -14.23 -10.39
C GLU A 435 -25.86 -14.95 -9.17
N ILE A 436 -25.14 -16.04 -9.40
CA ILE A 436 -24.41 -16.78 -8.37
C ILE A 436 -22.96 -16.37 -8.50
N ASP A 437 -22.35 -15.97 -7.39
CA ASP A 437 -20.95 -15.60 -7.32
C ASP A 437 -20.25 -16.34 -6.17
N VAL A 438 -18.95 -16.58 -6.28
CA VAL A 438 -18.15 -17.12 -5.18
C VAL A 438 -17.42 -15.97 -4.53
N ARG A 439 -17.48 -15.91 -3.21
CA ARG A 439 -16.73 -14.88 -2.50
C ARG A 439 -15.23 -14.98 -2.85
N PRO A 440 -14.57 -13.88 -3.22
CA PRO A 440 -13.16 -13.90 -3.59
C PRO A 440 -12.25 -14.55 -2.53
N GLU A 441 -12.54 -14.34 -1.25
CA GLU A 441 -11.80 -14.93 -0.12
C GLU A 441 -12.02 -16.45 0.03
N SER A 442 -13.04 -17.00 -0.61
CA SER A 442 -13.40 -18.41 -0.61
C SER A 442 -12.86 -19.17 -1.83
N LEU A 443 -12.26 -18.47 -2.79
CA LEU A 443 -11.53 -19.07 -3.89
C LEU A 443 -10.38 -19.92 -3.31
N CYS A 444 -10.09 -21.05 -3.94
CA CYS A 444 -9.01 -21.96 -3.53
C CYS A 444 -9.27 -22.78 -2.24
N ALA A 445 -10.53 -23.00 -1.84
CA ALA A 445 -10.84 -23.97 -0.80
C ALA A 445 -10.38 -25.38 -1.24
N GLY A 446 -9.23 -25.82 -0.72
CA GLY A 446 -8.70 -27.16 -0.96
C GLY A 446 -9.68 -28.26 -0.48
N PRO A 447 -9.40 -29.55 -0.74
CA PRO A 447 -10.23 -30.65 -0.28
C PRO A 447 -10.53 -30.56 1.23
N GLY A 448 -11.82 -30.47 1.60
CA GLY A 448 -12.26 -30.29 2.98
C GLY A 448 -12.31 -28.83 3.46
N GLY A 449 -11.91 -27.87 2.64
CA GLY A 449 -12.03 -26.44 2.89
C GLY A 449 -13.46 -25.95 2.68
N VAL A 450 -13.86 -24.97 3.48
CA VAL A 450 -15.15 -24.29 3.36
C VAL A 450 -15.03 -23.17 2.32
N PHE A 451 -16.02 -23.03 1.44
CA PHE A 451 -16.15 -21.89 0.52
C PHE A 451 -17.57 -21.33 0.56
N VAL A 452 -17.64 -20.01 0.38
CA VAL A 452 -18.87 -19.21 0.43
C VAL A 452 -19.34 -18.87 -0.98
N VAL A 453 -20.60 -19.12 -1.25
CA VAL A 453 -21.28 -18.75 -2.49
C VAL A 453 -22.38 -17.75 -2.17
N GLU A 454 -22.51 -16.69 -2.96
CA GLU A 454 -23.50 -15.65 -2.82
C GLU A 454 -24.47 -15.64 -4.00
N LEU A 455 -25.75 -15.39 -3.71
CA LEU A 455 -26.80 -15.19 -4.70
C LEU A 455 -27.15 -13.71 -4.73
N PHE A 456 -26.98 -13.06 -5.89
CA PHE A 456 -27.27 -11.65 -6.12
C PHE A 456 -28.47 -11.45 -7.04
N MET A 457 -29.06 -10.27 -6.90
CA MET A 457 -29.90 -9.63 -7.89
C MET A 457 -29.12 -8.50 -8.55
N ARG A 458 -29.04 -8.49 -9.88
CA ARG A 458 -28.24 -7.53 -10.66
C ARG A 458 -29.02 -6.89 -11.82
N ASP A 459 -28.58 -5.71 -12.24
CA ASP A 459 -29.10 -4.93 -13.36
C ASP A 459 -30.62 -4.69 -13.30
N LEU A 460 -31.16 -4.40 -12.11
CA LEU A 460 -32.60 -4.27 -11.91
C LEU A 460 -33.22 -3.06 -12.63
N GLY A 461 -32.43 -2.02 -12.92
CA GLY A 461 -32.87 -0.82 -13.64
C GLY A 461 -34.01 -0.09 -12.93
N ASP A 462 -35.06 0.26 -13.68
CA ASP A 462 -36.24 0.96 -13.14
C ASP A 462 -37.31 -0.01 -12.57
N PHE A 463 -37.04 -1.32 -12.48
CA PHE A 463 -38.03 -2.31 -12.01
C PHE A 463 -38.04 -2.42 -10.48
N GLU A 464 -39.22 -2.27 -9.87
CA GLU A 464 -39.42 -2.48 -8.44
C GLU A 464 -39.61 -3.97 -8.13
N ALA A 465 -38.60 -4.61 -7.51
CA ALA A 465 -38.68 -5.99 -7.05
C ALA A 465 -39.28 -6.09 -5.64
N ALA A 466 -40.26 -6.98 -5.49
CA ALA A 466 -40.95 -7.26 -4.23
C ALA A 466 -40.68 -8.67 -3.69
N GLY A 467 -39.98 -9.50 -4.46
CA GLY A 467 -39.52 -10.81 -4.00
C GLY A 467 -38.77 -11.57 -5.07
N TYR A 468 -38.28 -12.74 -4.69
CA TYR A 468 -37.56 -13.63 -5.59
C TYR A 468 -37.73 -15.10 -5.17
N GLN A 469 -37.45 -15.98 -6.12
CA GLN A 469 -37.29 -17.40 -5.88
C GLN A 469 -36.15 -17.95 -6.73
N ALA A 470 -35.31 -18.78 -6.13
CA ALA A 470 -34.18 -19.42 -6.77
C ALA A 470 -34.18 -20.92 -6.48
N PHE A 471 -33.93 -21.71 -7.52
CA PHE A 471 -33.86 -23.16 -7.47
C PHE A 471 -32.50 -23.59 -7.97
N LEU A 472 -31.65 -24.04 -7.05
CA LEU A 472 -30.27 -24.36 -7.33
C LEU A 472 -30.04 -25.86 -7.31
N VAL A 473 -29.11 -26.32 -8.15
CA VAL A 473 -28.57 -27.68 -8.13
C VAL A 473 -27.06 -27.60 -8.01
N PHE A 474 -26.49 -28.38 -7.12
CA PHE A 474 -25.04 -28.58 -6.98
C PHE A 474 -24.69 -30.04 -7.14
N ASP A 475 -23.43 -30.34 -7.47
CA ASP A 475 -22.96 -31.72 -7.55
C ASP A 475 -22.48 -32.22 -6.16
N PRO A 476 -23.23 -33.11 -5.49
CA PRO A 476 -22.86 -33.62 -4.16
C PRO A 476 -21.62 -34.52 -4.18
N ALA A 477 -21.10 -34.91 -5.36
CA ALA A 477 -19.85 -35.64 -5.48
C ALA A 477 -18.61 -34.76 -5.30
N VAL A 478 -18.75 -33.44 -5.51
CA VAL A 478 -17.63 -32.48 -5.53
C VAL A 478 -17.78 -31.39 -4.49
N MET A 479 -18.95 -31.22 -3.86
CA MET A 479 -19.15 -30.28 -2.76
C MET A 479 -20.25 -30.77 -1.81
N THR A 480 -20.16 -30.39 -0.53
CA THR A 480 -21.15 -30.74 0.49
C THR A 480 -21.76 -29.46 1.04
N PHE A 481 -23.07 -29.30 0.93
CA PHE A 481 -23.80 -28.18 1.53
C PHE A 481 -23.73 -28.25 3.06
N LEU A 482 -23.38 -27.13 3.70
CA LEU A 482 -23.36 -27.00 5.15
C LEU A 482 -24.54 -26.19 5.65
N SER A 483 -24.66 -24.94 5.20
CA SER A 483 -25.66 -23.99 5.71
C SER A 483 -25.94 -22.89 4.69
N ALA A 484 -26.98 -22.10 4.96
CA ALA A 484 -27.31 -20.91 4.18
C ALA A 484 -28.07 -19.90 5.04
N ALA A 485 -27.94 -18.63 4.69
CA ALA A 485 -28.58 -17.52 5.39
C ALA A 485 -29.13 -16.47 4.41
N TYR A 486 -30.28 -15.91 4.72
CA TYR A 486 -30.84 -14.78 3.98
C TYR A 486 -30.12 -13.49 4.37
N ALA A 487 -29.91 -12.60 3.39
CA ALA A 487 -29.54 -11.22 3.68
C ALA A 487 -30.69 -10.50 4.41
N SER A 488 -30.35 -9.58 5.32
CA SER A 488 -31.31 -8.92 6.20
C SER A 488 -32.22 -7.91 5.48
N GLU A 489 -31.81 -7.40 4.33
CA GLU A 489 -32.53 -6.44 3.49
C GLU A 489 -32.25 -6.73 2.01
N PRO A 490 -33.12 -6.34 1.06
CA PRO A 490 -34.43 -5.72 1.25
C PRO A 490 -35.58 -6.75 1.43
N PHE A 491 -35.28 -8.05 1.36
CA PHE A 491 -36.29 -9.13 1.39
C PHE A 491 -36.28 -9.90 2.70
N SER A 492 -36.75 -9.27 3.78
CA SER A 492 -36.70 -9.79 5.16
C SER A 492 -37.81 -10.79 5.52
N VAL A 493 -38.61 -11.26 4.54
CA VAL A 493 -39.63 -12.29 4.77
C VAL A 493 -39.27 -13.58 4.03
N PRO A 494 -38.53 -14.51 4.67
CA PRO A 494 -38.30 -15.85 4.15
C PRO A 494 -39.62 -16.59 3.94
N ILE A 495 -39.82 -17.11 2.73
CA ILE A 495 -40.94 -18.02 2.41
C ILE A 495 -40.50 -19.47 2.62
N ILE A 496 -39.21 -19.77 2.40
CA ILE A 496 -38.60 -21.07 2.65
C ILE A 496 -37.55 -20.90 3.76
N ASP A 497 -37.85 -21.43 4.94
CA ASP A 497 -36.98 -21.37 6.12
C ASP A 497 -37.16 -22.64 6.98
N PRO A 498 -36.10 -23.38 7.34
CA PRO A 498 -34.70 -23.17 6.95
C PRO A 498 -34.42 -23.51 5.49
N ILE A 499 -33.42 -22.84 4.90
CA ILE A 499 -32.86 -23.25 3.61
C ILE A 499 -32.12 -24.58 3.82
N THR A 500 -32.53 -25.62 3.09
CA THR A 500 -31.96 -26.96 3.19
C THR A 500 -31.60 -27.53 1.82
N ALA A 501 -30.56 -28.36 1.78
CA ALA A 501 -30.18 -29.15 0.61
C ALA A 501 -30.77 -30.57 0.68
N THR A 502 -31.16 -31.12 -0.46
CA THR A 502 -31.52 -32.55 -0.56
C THR A 502 -30.28 -33.43 -0.76
N GLU A 503 -30.40 -34.73 -0.48
CA GLU A 503 -29.36 -35.72 -0.80
C GLU A 503 -29.00 -35.76 -2.30
N ALA A 504 -29.90 -35.28 -3.16
CA ALA A 504 -29.68 -35.19 -4.60
C ALA A 504 -28.99 -33.89 -5.05
N GLY A 505 -28.58 -33.03 -4.11
CA GLY A 505 -27.86 -31.79 -4.41
C GLY A 505 -28.75 -30.63 -4.84
N THR A 506 -30.00 -30.54 -4.38
CA THR A 506 -30.89 -29.42 -4.76
C THR A 506 -31.18 -28.49 -3.58
N ILE A 507 -31.21 -27.18 -3.83
CA ILE A 507 -31.51 -26.14 -2.84
C ILE A 507 -32.68 -25.29 -3.36
N LYS A 508 -33.60 -24.90 -2.47
CA LYS A 508 -34.72 -24.02 -2.80
C LYS A 508 -34.70 -22.81 -1.89
N ILE A 509 -34.86 -21.64 -2.49
CA ILE A 509 -34.76 -20.34 -1.83
C ILE A 509 -35.93 -19.50 -2.29
N ALA A 510 -36.60 -18.83 -1.36
CA ALA A 510 -37.62 -17.84 -1.69
C ALA A 510 -37.80 -16.87 -0.53
N ALA A 511 -37.79 -15.58 -0.84
CA ALA A 511 -38.12 -14.51 0.09
C ALA A 511 -38.88 -13.40 -0.63
N GLY A 512 -39.57 -12.58 0.15
CA GLY A 512 -40.27 -11.40 -0.34
C GLY A 512 -40.23 -10.28 0.69
N ILE A 513 -40.90 -9.18 0.35
CA ILE A 513 -41.15 -8.08 1.28
C ILE A 513 -42.45 -8.29 2.04
N ASN A 514 -42.53 -7.73 3.24
CA ASN A 514 -43.82 -7.53 3.90
C ASN A 514 -44.45 -6.25 3.32
N PRO A 515 -45.62 -6.32 2.66
CA PRO A 515 -46.25 -5.15 2.03
C PRO A 515 -46.70 -4.06 3.02
N PHE A 516 -46.58 -4.29 4.33
CA PHE A 516 -46.88 -3.31 5.38
C PHE A 516 -45.64 -2.72 6.06
N ASP A 517 -44.47 -3.36 5.93
CA ASP A 517 -43.28 -3.04 6.75
C ASP A 517 -41.98 -2.87 5.92
N GLY A 518 -41.95 -3.22 4.62
CA GLY A 518 -40.78 -3.05 3.74
C GLY A 518 -41.17 -2.52 2.36
N GLU A 519 -40.30 -1.71 1.77
CA GLU A 519 -40.49 -1.14 0.42
C GLU A 519 -39.82 -2.04 -0.64
N PRO A 520 -40.40 -2.15 -1.85
CA PRO A 520 -39.71 -2.81 -2.95
C PRO A 520 -38.41 -2.08 -3.30
N THR A 521 -37.43 -2.79 -3.85
CA THR A 521 -36.14 -2.22 -4.25
C THR A 521 -36.03 -2.10 -5.76
N SER A 522 -35.37 -1.04 -6.23
CA SER A 522 -34.85 -0.91 -7.61
C SER A 522 -33.34 -1.17 -7.69
N ASP A 523 -32.69 -1.39 -6.54
CA ASP A 523 -31.25 -1.52 -6.44
C ASP A 523 -30.81 -2.99 -6.49
N ASP A 524 -29.63 -3.21 -7.08
CA ASP A 524 -28.90 -4.47 -7.02
C ASP A 524 -28.55 -4.82 -5.57
N THR A 525 -28.65 -6.10 -5.21
CA THR A 525 -28.47 -6.51 -3.81
C THR A 525 -28.08 -7.97 -3.64
N LEU A 526 -27.44 -8.27 -2.50
CA LEU A 526 -27.17 -9.63 -2.03
C LEU A 526 -28.47 -10.23 -1.48
N LEU A 527 -28.78 -11.45 -1.87
CA LEU A 527 -30.03 -12.13 -1.48
C LEU A 527 -29.79 -13.22 -0.43
N VAL A 528 -28.83 -14.11 -0.68
CA VAL A 528 -28.53 -15.28 0.16
C VAL A 528 -27.03 -15.58 0.11
N THR A 529 -26.51 -16.03 1.24
CA THR A 529 -25.17 -16.61 1.35
C THR A 529 -25.28 -18.11 1.64
N LEU A 530 -24.56 -18.93 0.88
CA LEU A 530 -24.57 -20.40 0.91
C LEU A 530 -23.16 -20.91 1.27
N LEU A 531 -23.08 -21.94 2.11
CA LEU A 531 -21.83 -22.52 2.58
C LEU A 531 -21.66 -23.95 2.09
N PHE A 532 -20.48 -24.24 1.55
CA PHE A 532 -20.12 -25.57 1.06
C PHE A 532 -18.75 -25.99 1.55
N ILE A 533 -18.54 -27.31 1.70
CA ILE A 533 -17.22 -27.93 1.80
C ILE A 533 -16.81 -28.45 0.43
N ALA A 534 -15.61 -28.12 -0.03
CA ALA A 534 -15.03 -28.66 -1.24
C ALA A 534 -14.71 -30.16 -1.10
N GLY A 535 -15.22 -30.96 -2.03
CA GLY A 535 -14.88 -32.37 -2.20
C GLY A 535 -13.54 -32.51 -2.91
N GLY A 536 -12.72 -33.49 -2.50
CA GLY A 536 -11.34 -33.65 -2.98
C GLY A 536 -11.17 -34.18 -4.41
N VAL A 537 -12.06 -33.86 -5.34
CA VAL A 537 -12.07 -34.38 -6.70
C VAL A 537 -11.97 -33.22 -7.70
N PRO A 538 -11.09 -33.30 -8.73
CA PRO A 538 -11.12 -32.34 -9.83
C PRO A 538 -12.46 -32.46 -10.57
N CYS A 539 -13.22 -31.37 -10.61
CA CYS A 539 -14.45 -31.25 -11.37
C CYS A 539 -14.18 -30.79 -12.81
N ASP A 540 -15.11 -31.08 -13.72
CA ASP A 540 -15.11 -30.61 -15.11
C ASP A 540 -16.54 -30.14 -15.43
N GLY A 541 -16.75 -28.82 -15.50
CA GLY A 541 -18.03 -28.17 -15.79
C GLY A 541 -18.75 -27.50 -14.60
N GLU A 542 -20.03 -27.21 -14.81
CA GLU A 542 -20.94 -26.49 -13.92
C GLU A 542 -21.24 -27.29 -12.64
N ILE A 543 -20.85 -26.76 -11.48
CA ILE A 543 -20.95 -27.46 -10.17
C ILE A 543 -22.02 -26.86 -9.25
N LEU A 544 -22.49 -25.65 -9.56
CA LEU A 544 -23.66 -25.04 -8.95
C LEU A 544 -24.38 -24.20 -9.99
N SER A 545 -25.69 -24.43 -10.14
CA SER A 545 -26.47 -23.73 -11.15
C SER A 545 -27.95 -23.67 -10.87
N PHE A 546 -28.65 -22.85 -11.66
CA PHE A 546 -30.10 -22.80 -11.66
C PHE A 546 -30.66 -23.96 -12.47
N PHE A 547 -31.59 -24.72 -11.89
CA PHE A 547 -32.26 -25.79 -12.63
C PHE A 547 -33.69 -25.39 -13.04
N GLU A 548 -34.12 -25.88 -14.20
CA GLU A 548 -35.45 -25.59 -14.74
C GLU A 548 -36.55 -26.27 -13.91
N THR A 549 -37.44 -25.46 -13.34
CA THR A 549 -38.65 -25.88 -12.63
C THR A 549 -39.87 -25.14 -13.14
N GLU A 550 -41.07 -25.67 -12.83
CA GLU A 550 -42.32 -24.95 -13.04
C GLU A 550 -43.01 -24.74 -11.67
N PRO A 551 -43.03 -23.50 -11.13
CA PRO A 551 -42.48 -22.27 -11.71
C PRO A 551 -40.93 -22.17 -11.69
N PRO A 552 -40.29 -21.36 -12.57
CA PRO A 552 -38.83 -21.23 -12.66
C PRO A 552 -38.27 -20.27 -11.60
N SER A 553 -36.93 -20.19 -11.52
CA SER A 553 -36.24 -19.14 -10.78
C SER A 553 -36.58 -17.78 -11.40
N ARG A 554 -36.91 -16.78 -10.58
CA ARG A 554 -37.38 -15.47 -11.04
C ARG A 554 -37.30 -14.41 -9.94
N ILE A 555 -37.27 -13.15 -10.37
CA ILE A 555 -37.57 -11.98 -9.55
C ILE A 555 -39.04 -11.61 -9.82
N THR A 556 -39.76 -11.13 -8.81
CA THR A 556 -41.17 -10.74 -8.95
C THR A 556 -41.40 -9.29 -8.56
N ASP A 557 -42.31 -8.63 -9.28
CA ASP A 557 -42.84 -7.31 -8.93
C ASP A 557 -43.88 -7.39 -7.79
N LEU A 558 -44.47 -6.24 -7.45
CA LEU A 558 -45.50 -6.09 -6.42
C LEU A 558 -46.80 -6.88 -6.68
N ASP A 559 -47.08 -7.22 -7.94
CA ASP A 559 -48.25 -8.02 -8.34
C ASP A 559 -47.91 -9.53 -8.37
N GLY A 560 -46.66 -9.89 -8.12
CA GLY A 560 -46.15 -11.26 -8.16
C GLY A 560 -45.84 -11.75 -9.57
N GLU A 561 -45.82 -10.86 -10.57
CA GLU A 561 -45.49 -11.16 -11.95
C GLU A 561 -43.96 -11.20 -12.14
N ALA A 562 -43.47 -12.05 -13.04
CA ALA A 562 -42.05 -12.25 -13.23
C ALA A 562 -41.39 -11.06 -13.95
N ILE A 563 -40.36 -10.48 -13.33
CA ILE A 563 -39.37 -9.65 -14.03
C ILE A 563 -38.47 -10.62 -14.80
N THR A 564 -38.26 -10.37 -16.10
CA THR A 564 -37.46 -11.28 -16.94
C THR A 564 -36.02 -11.26 -16.45
N ALA A 565 -35.58 -12.37 -15.85
CA ALA A 565 -34.27 -12.50 -15.24
C ALA A 565 -33.48 -13.62 -15.92
N THR A 566 -32.27 -13.32 -16.40
CA THR A 566 -31.33 -14.37 -16.82
C THR A 566 -30.69 -14.99 -15.57
N ALA A 567 -30.36 -16.27 -15.63
CA ALA A 567 -29.65 -16.98 -14.57
C ALA A 567 -28.22 -17.23 -15.03
N VAL A 568 -27.23 -16.75 -14.28
CA VAL A 568 -25.81 -17.01 -14.55
C VAL A 568 -25.33 -18.13 -13.65
N ALA A 569 -24.75 -19.17 -14.24
CA ALA A 569 -24.28 -20.34 -13.54
C ALA A 569 -22.78 -20.30 -13.26
N PHE A 570 -22.35 -21.15 -12.32
CA PHE A 570 -21.00 -21.21 -11.79
C PHE A 570 -20.26 -22.47 -12.27
N ASP A 571 -19.02 -22.30 -12.79
CA ASP A 571 -18.17 -23.39 -13.30
C ASP A 571 -17.05 -23.72 -12.30
N CYS A 572 -16.65 -24.99 -12.23
CA CYS A 572 -15.51 -25.45 -11.45
C CYS A 572 -14.18 -24.74 -11.79
N GLN A 573 -14.05 -24.17 -12.99
CA GLN A 573 -12.88 -23.38 -13.37
C GLN A 573 -12.68 -22.13 -12.49
N ASP A 574 -13.73 -21.63 -11.85
CA ASP A 574 -13.65 -20.50 -10.92
C ASP A 574 -13.21 -20.94 -9.50
N LEU A 575 -13.28 -22.23 -9.18
CA LEU A 575 -12.65 -22.85 -7.99
C LEU A 575 -11.21 -23.33 -8.26
N TYR A 576 -10.74 -23.20 -9.51
CA TYR A 576 -9.41 -23.64 -9.91
C TYR A 576 -8.38 -22.68 -9.34
N CYS A 577 -7.48 -23.18 -8.49
CA CYS A 577 -6.19 -22.54 -8.29
C CYS A 577 -5.43 -22.59 -9.62
N PRO A 578 -5.26 -21.48 -10.36
CA PRO A 578 -4.21 -21.49 -11.35
C PRO A 578 -2.89 -21.70 -10.58
N ILE A 579 -2.26 -22.84 -10.85
CA ILE A 579 -0.86 -23.04 -10.52
C ILE A 579 -0.07 -22.49 -11.69
N ALA A 580 0.84 -21.58 -11.39
CA ALA A 580 1.76 -21.03 -12.36
C ALA A 580 3.20 -21.21 -11.90
N ALA A 581 4.15 -20.93 -12.80
CA ALA A 581 5.53 -20.75 -12.43
C ALA A 581 5.66 -19.60 -11.42
N CYS A 582 6.14 -19.88 -10.21
CA CYS A 582 6.54 -18.88 -9.23
C CYS A 582 8.06 -18.75 -9.27
N CYS A 583 8.54 -17.60 -9.71
CA CYS A 583 9.95 -17.29 -9.78
C CYS A 583 10.41 -16.65 -8.47
N LEU A 584 11.10 -17.40 -7.64
CA LEU A 584 11.69 -16.90 -6.40
C LEU A 584 12.90 -16.01 -6.70
N LEU A 585 13.26 -15.17 -5.73
CA LEU A 585 14.35 -14.20 -5.84
C LEU A 585 15.72 -14.86 -6.10
N ASP A 586 15.89 -16.10 -5.67
CA ASP A 586 17.07 -16.93 -5.90
C ASP A 586 17.03 -17.67 -7.25
N GLY A 587 16.09 -17.30 -8.13
CA GLY A 587 15.76 -17.85 -9.45
C GLY A 587 15.37 -19.32 -9.46
N THR A 588 15.05 -19.90 -8.30
CA THR A 588 14.32 -21.15 -8.22
C THR A 588 12.91 -20.93 -8.76
N CYS A 589 12.44 -21.84 -9.60
CA CYS A 589 11.05 -21.87 -10.02
C CYS A 589 10.31 -22.98 -9.27
N VAL A 590 9.20 -22.64 -8.62
CA VAL A 590 8.26 -23.59 -8.03
C VAL A 590 6.88 -23.39 -8.64
N GLU A 591 6.12 -24.46 -8.87
CA GLU A 591 4.72 -24.32 -9.30
C GLU A 591 3.85 -24.11 -8.07
N SER A 592 3.19 -22.96 -8.00
CA SER A 592 2.57 -22.49 -6.75
C SER A 592 1.33 -21.65 -7.01
N VAL A 593 0.59 -21.48 -5.92
CA VAL A 593 -0.42 -20.45 -5.62
C VAL A 593 -0.03 -19.04 -6.03
N VAL A 594 -0.90 -18.12 -6.48
CA VAL A 594 -0.53 -16.68 -6.48
C VAL A 594 -0.23 -16.20 -5.06
N THR A 595 -1.07 -16.57 -4.08
CA THR A 595 -0.92 -16.20 -2.67
C THR A 595 0.32 -16.83 -2.04
N GLU A 596 0.55 -18.12 -2.25
CA GLU A 596 1.76 -18.81 -1.77
C GLU A 596 3.02 -18.29 -2.46
N CYS A 597 2.95 -17.94 -3.74
CA CYS A 597 4.08 -17.40 -4.49
C CYS A 597 4.54 -16.06 -3.91
N VAL A 598 3.59 -15.17 -3.63
CA VAL A 598 3.85 -13.87 -2.99
C VAL A 598 4.33 -14.06 -1.55
N ALA A 599 3.76 -15.00 -0.79
CA ALA A 599 4.22 -15.32 0.55
C ALA A 599 5.67 -15.84 0.61
N MET A 600 6.13 -16.50 -0.47
CA MET A 600 7.53 -16.90 -0.65
C MET A 600 8.43 -15.77 -1.21
N GLY A 601 7.90 -14.57 -1.41
CA GLY A 601 8.61 -13.44 -2.01
C GLY A 601 8.94 -13.64 -3.49
N GLY A 602 8.17 -14.48 -4.19
CA GLY A 602 8.35 -14.79 -5.61
C GLY A 602 7.44 -13.98 -6.53
N THR A 603 7.84 -13.88 -7.80
CA THR A 603 7.03 -13.30 -8.87
C THR A 603 6.24 -14.40 -9.57
N TYR A 604 4.92 -14.26 -9.58
CA TYR A 604 4.00 -15.21 -10.21
C TYR A 604 3.99 -15.04 -11.74
N GLY A 605 4.21 -16.12 -12.47
CA GLY A 605 4.41 -16.12 -13.93
C GLY A 605 3.15 -15.98 -14.77
N GLY A 606 1.97 -15.87 -14.13
CA GLY A 606 0.66 -15.83 -14.79
C GLY A 606 0.12 -17.21 -15.11
N ASP A 607 -1.20 -17.32 -15.14
CA ASP A 607 -1.92 -18.61 -15.19
C ASP A 607 -1.55 -19.47 -16.40
N GLY A 608 -1.39 -20.78 -16.17
CA GLY A 608 -1.02 -21.74 -17.22
C GLY A 608 0.46 -21.71 -17.62
N THR A 609 1.29 -20.87 -16.99
CA THR A 609 2.75 -20.99 -17.10
C THR A 609 3.28 -22.11 -16.22
N SER A 610 4.32 -22.81 -16.68
CA SER A 610 4.96 -23.89 -15.91
C SER A 610 6.45 -23.60 -15.75
N CYS A 611 7.06 -24.16 -14.71
CA CYS A 611 8.49 -24.00 -14.49
C CYS A 611 9.36 -24.61 -15.61
N GLY A 612 8.78 -25.43 -16.48
CA GLY A 612 9.45 -25.94 -17.68
C GLY A 612 9.46 -24.97 -18.87
N GLY A 613 8.61 -23.93 -18.87
CA GLY A 613 8.44 -22.97 -19.97
C GLY A 613 8.79 -21.52 -19.62
N VAL A 614 8.87 -21.19 -18.33
CA VAL A 614 9.27 -19.86 -17.84
C VAL A 614 10.74 -19.86 -17.49
N ALA A 615 11.50 -18.95 -18.09
CA ALA A 615 12.84 -18.63 -17.63
C ALA A 615 12.68 -17.66 -16.46
N CYS A 616 12.92 -18.11 -15.23
CA CYS A 616 13.03 -17.22 -14.07
C CYS A 616 14.37 -16.48 -14.17
N PRO A 617 14.39 -15.24 -14.68
CA PRO A 617 15.62 -14.53 -14.84
C PRO A 617 16.01 -14.05 -13.44
N GLN A 618 17.17 -14.50 -12.98
CA GLN A 618 17.78 -13.91 -11.80
C GLN A 618 17.93 -12.40 -12.06
N PRO A 619 17.42 -11.54 -11.18
CA PRO A 619 17.53 -10.09 -11.37
C PRO A 619 19.01 -9.71 -11.50
N PRO A 620 19.36 -8.77 -12.41
CA PRO A 620 20.72 -8.26 -12.51
C PRO A 620 21.19 -7.72 -11.15
N GLY A 621 22.48 -7.89 -10.88
CA GLY A 621 23.11 -7.39 -9.68
C GLY A 621 24.59 -7.09 -9.92
N GLY A 622 25.24 -6.47 -8.94
CA GLY A 622 26.66 -6.17 -8.98
C GLY A 622 27.49 -7.44 -9.11
N CYS A 623 28.37 -7.47 -10.11
CA CYS A 623 29.35 -8.53 -10.31
C CYS A 623 30.75 -7.94 -10.16
N CYS A 624 31.43 -8.27 -9.06
CA CYS A 624 32.82 -7.87 -8.86
C CYS A 624 33.75 -8.76 -9.66
N ARG A 625 34.43 -8.19 -10.65
CA ARG A 625 35.38 -8.92 -11.49
C ARG A 625 36.74 -8.99 -10.81
N PRO A 626 37.59 -9.97 -11.18
CA PRO A 626 38.97 -10.06 -10.67
C PRO A 626 39.85 -8.84 -11.01
N SER A 627 39.42 -7.99 -11.93
CA SER A 627 40.04 -6.70 -12.28
C SER A 627 39.57 -5.54 -11.40
N GLY A 628 38.79 -5.83 -10.35
CA GLY A 628 38.19 -4.84 -9.44
C GLY A 628 37.05 -3.99 -10.02
N THR A 629 36.81 -4.07 -11.34
CA THR A 629 35.63 -3.47 -11.99
C THR A 629 34.33 -4.18 -11.61
N CYS A 630 33.27 -3.43 -11.34
CA CYS A 630 31.91 -3.95 -11.13
C CYS A 630 31.06 -3.79 -12.40
N ASP A 631 30.40 -4.87 -12.82
CA ASP A 631 29.41 -4.85 -13.91
C ASP A 631 28.03 -5.25 -13.37
N ILE A 632 26.94 -4.59 -13.78
CA ILE A 632 25.56 -5.03 -13.49
C ILE A 632 25.17 -6.10 -14.51
N VAL A 633 25.17 -7.36 -14.07
CA VAL A 633 24.89 -8.52 -14.93
C VAL A 633 24.08 -9.57 -14.18
N THR A 634 23.57 -10.59 -14.87
CA THR A 634 22.94 -11.74 -14.19
C THR A 634 24.00 -12.64 -13.52
N PRO A 635 23.64 -13.50 -12.54
CA PRO A 635 24.59 -14.42 -11.90
C PRO A 635 25.33 -15.31 -12.90
N SER A 636 24.61 -15.84 -13.90
CA SER A 636 25.22 -16.70 -14.94
C SER A 636 26.23 -15.96 -15.82
N GLN A 637 26.00 -14.67 -16.06
CA GLN A 637 26.95 -13.81 -16.77
C GLN A 637 28.12 -13.44 -15.86
N CYS A 638 27.90 -13.26 -14.55
CA CYS A 638 28.96 -13.01 -13.59
C CYS A 638 29.92 -14.21 -13.47
N ASP A 639 29.39 -15.42 -13.40
CA ASP A 639 30.17 -16.67 -13.43
C ASP A 639 30.97 -16.80 -14.73
N ALA A 640 30.36 -16.46 -15.88
CA ALA A 640 31.02 -16.47 -17.17
C ALA A 640 32.16 -15.44 -17.28
N LEU A 641 32.07 -14.35 -16.53
CA LEU A 641 33.11 -13.32 -16.41
C LEU A 641 34.17 -13.66 -15.35
N GLY A 642 34.00 -14.77 -14.61
CA GLY A 642 34.88 -15.17 -13.52
C GLY A 642 34.82 -14.23 -12.31
N GLY A 643 33.73 -13.48 -12.16
CA GLY A 643 33.50 -12.55 -11.05
C GLY A 643 32.73 -13.17 -9.89
N VAL A 644 32.62 -12.42 -8.79
CA VAL A 644 31.81 -12.75 -7.61
C VAL A 644 30.53 -11.93 -7.65
N PHE A 645 29.38 -12.63 -7.71
CA PHE A 645 28.07 -12.00 -7.73
C PHE A 645 27.64 -11.58 -6.34
N LEU A 646 27.22 -10.33 -6.17
CA LEU A 646 26.93 -9.73 -4.86
C LEU A 646 25.47 -9.96 -4.40
N GLY A 647 24.60 -10.48 -5.26
CA GLY A 647 23.18 -10.73 -4.99
C GLY A 647 22.26 -10.01 -5.96
N GLY A 648 21.03 -10.49 -6.13
CA GLY A 648 20.03 -9.85 -6.99
C GLY A 648 19.70 -8.44 -6.53
N PHE A 649 19.55 -7.50 -7.47
CA PHE A 649 19.28 -6.07 -7.21
C PHE A 649 20.39 -5.30 -6.48
N SER A 650 21.53 -5.93 -6.16
CA SER A 650 22.70 -5.19 -5.66
C SER A 650 23.23 -4.25 -6.74
N THR A 651 23.66 -3.05 -6.36
CA THR A 651 24.25 -2.09 -7.30
C THR A 651 25.77 -2.13 -7.25
N CYS A 652 26.41 -1.55 -8.27
CA CYS A 652 27.85 -1.35 -8.27
C CYS A 652 28.29 -0.14 -7.43
N ALA A 653 27.34 0.68 -6.93
CA ALA A 653 27.64 1.75 -5.99
C ALA A 653 27.87 1.20 -4.57
N ASP A 654 27.22 0.07 -4.24
CA ASP A 654 27.37 -0.62 -2.95
C ASP A 654 28.55 -1.62 -2.95
N ALA A 655 29.18 -1.81 -4.12
CA ALA A 655 30.17 -2.85 -4.35
C ALA A 655 31.60 -2.36 -4.06
N THR A 656 32.15 -2.71 -2.89
CA THR A 656 33.61 -2.62 -2.64
C THR A 656 34.31 -3.79 -3.33
N CYS A 657 34.46 -3.71 -4.66
CA CYS A 657 35.16 -4.73 -5.41
C CYS A 657 36.66 -4.66 -5.13
N ALA A 658 37.26 -5.79 -4.76
CA ALA A 658 38.68 -5.89 -4.47
C ALA A 658 39.51 -5.38 -5.66
N GLN A 659 40.14 -4.22 -5.50
CA GLN A 659 41.19 -3.77 -6.40
C GLN A 659 42.52 -4.33 -5.92
N PRO A 660 43.40 -4.78 -6.82
CA PRO A 660 44.76 -5.11 -6.45
C PRO A 660 45.52 -3.84 -6.04
N GLY A 661 46.30 -3.92 -4.97
CA GLY A 661 47.12 -2.81 -4.46
C GLY A 661 48.48 -3.27 -3.97
N ALA A 662 49.43 -2.35 -3.87
CA ALA A 662 50.77 -2.63 -3.39
C ALA A 662 50.74 -2.95 -1.89
N CYS A 663 51.44 -4.02 -1.52
CA CYS A 663 51.63 -4.48 -0.16
C CYS A 663 53.12 -4.39 0.18
N CYS A 664 53.48 -3.47 1.07
CA CYS A 664 54.83 -3.34 1.57
C CYS A 664 55.05 -4.25 2.78
N LEU A 665 55.88 -5.28 2.62
CA LEU A 665 56.19 -6.23 3.67
C LEU A 665 57.27 -5.68 4.62
N PRO A 666 57.39 -6.21 5.85
CA PRO A 666 58.34 -5.74 6.87
C PRO A 666 59.83 -5.82 6.46
N ASP A 667 60.15 -6.59 5.42
CA ASP A 667 61.50 -6.72 4.86
C ASP A 667 61.79 -5.73 3.71
N SER A 668 60.95 -4.70 3.57
CA SER A 668 61.00 -3.68 2.51
C SER A 668 60.78 -4.23 1.10
N THR A 669 60.19 -5.41 0.97
CA THR A 669 59.78 -5.95 -0.33
C THR A 669 58.32 -5.61 -0.62
N CYS A 670 57.99 -5.38 -1.90
CA CYS A 670 56.62 -5.11 -2.33
C CYS A 670 56.03 -6.32 -3.03
N THR A 671 54.78 -6.66 -2.68
CA THR A 671 53.95 -7.65 -3.38
C THR A 671 52.58 -7.06 -3.70
N VAL A 672 51.83 -7.64 -4.63
CA VAL A 672 50.47 -7.16 -4.95
C VAL A 672 49.48 -7.90 -4.08
N ALA A 673 48.78 -7.18 -3.21
CA ALA A 673 47.60 -7.67 -2.49
C ALA A 673 46.43 -7.73 -3.46
N THR A 674 45.62 -8.78 -3.39
CA THR A 674 44.51 -9.03 -4.32
C THR A 674 43.19 -9.29 -3.61
N ALA A 675 43.20 -9.40 -2.28
CA ALA A 675 42.00 -9.52 -1.48
C ALA A 675 41.41 -8.14 -1.17
N THR A 676 40.09 -8.07 -0.95
CA THR A 676 39.38 -6.84 -0.61
C THR A 676 40.06 -6.11 0.55
N GLY A 677 40.36 -4.81 0.36
CA GLY A 677 41.02 -3.99 1.37
C GLY A 677 42.42 -4.44 1.77
N GLY A 678 43.08 -5.27 0.94
CA GLY A 678 44.43 -5.78 1.20
C GLY A 678 44.49 -6.79 2.36
N ALA A 679 43.43 -7.53 2.64
CA ALA A 679 43.41 -8.49 3.76
C ALA A 679 44.56 -9.52 3.69
N ASP A 680 44.94 -9.96 2.49
CA ASP A 680 46.10 -10.83 2.25
C ASP A 680 47.44 -10.13 2.53
N CYS A 681 47.50 -8.80 2.44
CA CYS A 681 48.66 -8.00 2.87
C CYS A 681 48.79 -7.94 4.38
N ILE A 682 47.68 -7.69 5.08
CA ILE A 682 47.64 -7.59 6.54
C ILE A 682 47.96 -8.95 7.18
N ASP A 683 47.41 -10.04 6.62
CA ASP A 683 47.73 -11.41 7.05
C ASP A 683 49.21 -11.77 6.83
N ALA A 684 49.86 -11.17 5.83
CA ALA A 684 51.30 -11.29 5.59
C ALA A 684 52.16 -10.37 6.47
N GLY A 685 51.54 -9.58 7.35
CA GLY A 685 52.20 -8.61 8.22
C GLY A 685 52.72 -7.37 7.48
N GLY A 686 52.22 -7.09 6.28
CA GLY A 686 52.59 -5.93 5.48
C GLY A 686 51.62 -4.75 5.64
N VAL A 687 52.05 -3.59 5.16
CA VAL A 687 51.27 -2.36 5.09
C VAL A 687 50.71 -2.21 3.67
N TYR A 688 49.39 -2.26 3.57
CA TYR A 688 48.66 -2.08 2.32
C TYR A 688 48.67 -0.60 1.93
N GLN A 689 49.14 -0.29 0.73
CA GLN A 689 49.33 1.08 0.24
C GLN A 689 48.07 1.67 -0.41
N GLY A 690 46.95 0.94 -0.37
CA GLY A 690 45.69 1.33 -0.98
C GLY A 690 45.46 0.70 -2.35
N ASP A 691 44.22 0.76 -2.80
CA ASP A 691 43.75 0.21 -4.06
C ASP A 691 44.41 0.88 -5.27
N ASP A 692 44.65 0.12 -6.35
CA ASP A 692 45.30 0.56 -7.60
C ASP A 692 46.76 1.04 -7.46
N THR A 693 47.37 0.90 -6.28
CA THR A 693 48.80 1.14 -6.10
C THR A 693 49.62 -0.02 -6.67
N THR A 694 50.77 0.31 -7.27
CA THR A 694 51.63 -0.70 -7.91
C THR A 694 52.99 -0.75 -7.23
N CYS A 695 53.60 -1.93 -7.19
CA CYS A 695 54.94 -2.11 -6.64
C CYS A 695 56.06 -1.41 -7.42
N ASP A 696 55.76 -0.83 -8.58
CA ASP A 696 56.70 -0.05 -9.36
C ASP A 696 56.77 1.42 -8.90
N VAL A 697 55.76 1.87 -8.12
CA VAL A 697 55.63 3.26 -7.62
C VAL A 697 55.56 3.31 -6.09
N ALA A 698 55.17 2.21 -5.42
CA ALA A 698 55.14 2.11 -3.97
C ALA A 698 56.56 2.15 -3.38
N ASP A 699 56.89 3.26 -2.71
CA ASP A 699 58.17 3.44 -2.04
C ASP A 699 58.11 2.76 -0.67
N CYS A 700 58.42 1.47 -0.62
CA CYS A 700 58.40 0.67 0.63
C CYS A 700 59.56 0.99 1.60
N VAL A 701 60.01 2.24 1.62
CA VAL A 701 60.99 2.75 2.59
C VAL A 701 60.20 3.36 3.73
N VAL A 702 60.41 2.82 4.93
CA VAL A 702 59.78 3.33 6.15
C VAL A 702 60.37 4.71 6.44
N ALA A 703 59.72 5.77 5.95
CA ALA A 703 60.13 7.16 6.15
C ALA A 703 59.40 7.72 7.38
N ALA A 704 60.08 7.62 8.53
CA ALA A 704 59.87 8.33 9.79
C ALA A 704 58.51 9.05 9.96
N GLU A 705 57.53 8.26 10.39
CA GLU A 705 56.48 8.72 11.30
C GLU A 705 57.15 9.29 12.56
N CYS A 706 56.44 10.13 13.31
CA CYS A 706 56.93 10.71 14.56
C CYS A 706 57.71 9.66 15.36
N PRO A 707 59.04 9.78 15.53
CA PRO A 707 59.84 8.68 16.12
C PRO A 707 59.44 8.29 17.55
N ALA A 708 58.58 9.09 18.18
CA ALA A 708 58.00 8.85 19.49
C ALA A 708 56.67 8.07 19.49
N ASP A 709 56.04 7.89 18.33
CA ASP A 709 54.92 6.96 18.10
C ASP A 709 55.53 5.58 17.79
N ILE A 710 55.56 4.75 18.81
CA ILE A 710 56.29 3.49 18.83
C ILE A 710 55.39 2.35 18.33
N ASP A 711 54.07 2.48 18.46
CA ASP A 711 53.11 1.48 18.01
C ASP A 711 52.43 1.79 16.67
N GLY A 712 52.66 2.98 16.11
CA GLY A 712 52.29 3.38 14.75
C GLY A 712 50.81 3.70 14.61
N ASP A 713 50.17 4.17 15.69
CA ASP A 713 48.74 4.50 15.69
C ASP A 713 48.43 5.95 15.31
N GLY A 714 49.47 6.76 15.06
CA GLY A 714 49.39 8.17 14.66
C GLY A 714 49.40 9.15 15.84
N GLU A 715 49.49 8.68 17.08
CA GLU A 715 49.48 9.48 18.30
C GLU A 715 50.63 9.10 19.24
N VAL A 716 51.34 10.08 19.80
CA VAL A 716 52.27 9.82 20.91
C VAL A 716 51.49 9.86 22.22
N ALA A 717 51.05 8.69 22.66
CA ALA A 717 50.11 8.54 23.76
C ALA A 717 50.62 7.59 24.85
N PHE A 718 49.69 7.16 25.71
CA PHE A 718 50.01 6.31 26.84
C PHE A 718 50.56 4.94 26.42
N LEU A 719 50.16 4.43 25.26
CA LEU A 719 50.56 3.12 24.80
C LEU A 719 52.04 3.12 24.37
N ASP A 720 52.51 4.16 23.70
CA ASP A 720 53.93 4.39 23.38
C ASP A 720 54.80 4.48 24.61
N LEU A 721 54.34 5.22 25.63
CA LEU A 721 55.06 5.31 26.90
C LEU A 721 55.22 3.94 27.55
N VAL A 722 54.17 3.11 27.51
CA VAL A 722 54.23 1.75 28.05
C VAL A 722 55.15 0.88 27.20
N THR A 723 55.11 1.00 25.87
CA THR A 723 55.97 0.27 24.93
C THR A 723 57.45 0.62 25.14
N LEU A 724 57.78 1.91 25.31
CA LEU A 724 59.12 2.39 25.65
C LEU A 724 59.59 1.84 27.00
N LEU A 725 58.79 2.00 28.06
CA LEU A 725 59.14 1.54 29.39
C LEU A 725 59.28 0.00 29.47
N SER A 726 58.56 -0.74 28.63
CA SER A 726 58.65 -2.19 28.54
C SER A 726 59.93 -2.68 27.86
N SER A 727 60.55 -1.83 27.02
CA SER A 727 61.75 -2.12 26.24
C SER A 727 63.04 -1.56 26.85
N TRP A 728 62.97 -1.07 28.10
CA TRP A 728 64.07 -0.38 28.79
C TRP A 728 65.36 -1.20 28.88
N GLY A 729 66.46 -0.69 28.32
CA GLY A 729 67.76 -1.36 28.26
C GLY A 729 68.36 -1.38 26.86
N VAL A 730 69.39 -2.21 26.66
CA VAL A 730 70.07 -2.32 25.36
C VAL A 730 69.11 -2.86 24.32
N CYS A 731 68.92 -2.11 23.23
CA CYS A 731 68.01 -2.45 22.16
C CYS A 731 68.59 -1.86 20.86
N ASP A 732 69.24 -2.68 20.04
CA ASP A 732 69.91 -2.23 18.81
C ASP A 732 68.92 -2.35 17.64
N GLY A 733 68.37 -1.20 17.20
CA GLY A 733 67.44 -1.10 16.07
C GLY A 733 65.98 -1.46 16.40
N CYS A 734 65.50 -1.17 17.61
CA CYS A 734 64.09 -1.34 17.95
C CYS A 734 63.36 0.01 18.00
N PRO A 735 62.04 0.06 17.75
CA PRO A 735 61.28 1.32 17.68
C PRO A 735 61.31 2.17 18.97
N ALA A 736 61.64 1.57 20.12
CA ALA A 736 61.71 2.28 21.40
C ALA A 736 63.05 3.01 21.66
N ASP A 737 64.08 2.78 20.84
CA ASP A 737 65.37 3.50 20.86
C ASP A 737 65.26 4.71 19.92
N ILE A 738 64.62 5.76 20.41
CA ILE A 738 64.13 6.89 19.60
C ILE A 738 65.29 7.75 19.09
N ASP A 739 66.39 7.82 19.82
CA ASP A 739 67.57 8.61 19.42
C ASP A 739 68.72 7.79 18.80
N ASP A 740 68.48 6.49 18.56
CA ASP A 740 69.40 5.54 17.93
C ASP A 740 70.78 5.45 18.64
N ASP A 741 70.82 5.62 19.97
CA ASP A 741 72.07 5.50 20.75
C ASP A 741 72.43 4.05 21.11
N GLY A 742 71.54 3.10 20.80
CA GLY A 742 71.65 1.66 21.05
C GLY A 742 71.10 1.23 22.41
N VAL A 743 70.47 2.13 23.17
CA VAL A 743 69.93 1.88 24.51
C VAL A 743 68.64 2.68 24.76
N VAL A 744 67.52 1.97 24.93
CA VAL A 744 66.26 2.57 25.44
C VAL A 744 66.46 3.03 26.88
N GLY A 745 66.53 4.34 27.06
CA GLY A 745 66.90 4.97 28.31
C GLY A 745 66.19 6.30 28.55
N PHE A 746 66.85 7.11 29.38
CA PHE A 746 66.26 8.37 29.85
C PHE A 746 66.13 9.43 28.74
N LEU A 747 66.98 9.37 27.71
CA LEU A 747 66.91 10.30 26.59
C LEU A 747 65.68 9.99 25.72
N ASP A 748 65.45 8.71 25.39
CA ASP A 748 64.24 8.26 24.67
C ASP A 748 62.96 8.64 25.39
N LEU A 749 62.92 8.42 26.72
CA LEU A 749 61.76 8.79 27.53
C LEU A 749 61.46 10.30 27.45
N ILE A 750 62.49 11.16 27.43
CA ILE A 750 62.27 12.60 27.30
C ILE A 750 61.84 12.94 25.87
N THR A 751 62.41 12.30 24.85
CA THR A 751 62.03 12.51 23.45
C THR A 751 60.55 12.15 23.22
N LEU A 752 60.09 11.02 23.77
CA LEU A 752 58.69 10.62 23.74
C LEU A 752 57.78 11.64 24.44
N LEU A 753 58.10 12.01 25.68
CA LEU A 753 57.27 12.95 26.44
C LEU A 753 57.26 14.38 25.84
N ALA A 754 58.28 14.74 25.06
CA ALA A 754 58.35 16.03 24.37
C ALA A 754 57.46 16.08 23.12
N ALA A 755 57.12 14.93 22.54
CA ALA A 755 56.30 14.78 21.35
C ALA A 755 54.84 14.37 21.66
N TRP A 756 54.42 14.42 22.93
CA TRP A 756 53.12 13.92 23.40
C TRP A 756 51.92 14.59 22.69
N GLY A 757 51.04 13.77 22.12
CA GLY A 757 49.88 14.18 21.32
C GLY A 757 49.92 13.67 19.87
N PRO A 758 49.01 14.14 19.00
CA PRO A 758 48.97 13.74 17.60
C PRO A 758 50.28 14.04 16.90
N CYS A 759 50.67 13.17 15.97
CA CYS A 759 51.81 13.42 15.10
C CYS A 759 51.58 14.73 14.30
N PRO A 760 52.55 15.67 14.25
CA PRO A 760 52.37 16.93 13.54
C PRO A 760 52.08 16.71 12.05
N ASN A 761 50.86 17.08 11.64
CA ASN A 761 50.40 16.99 10.27
C ASN A 761 49.62 18.25 9.87
N GLY A 762 49.51 18.52 8.57
CA GLY A 762 48.85 19.70 8.05
C GLY A 762 48.73 19.68 6.53
N ALA A 763 48.17 20.74 5.96
CA ALA A 763 47.91 20.83 4.54
C ALA A 763 49.19 20.99 3.72
N CYS A 764 49.21 20.31 2.58
CA CYS A 764 50.27 20.37 1.58
C CYS A 764 49.69 20.84 0.24
N CYS A 765 50.23 21.93 -0.31
CA CYS A 765 49.85 22.43 -1.63
C CYS A 765 50.86 22.00 -2.69
N PHE A 766 50.41 21.39 -3.79
CA PHE A 766 51.26 20.97 -4.90
C PHE A 766 51.24 21.97 -6.06
N ASP A 767 52.31 21.98 -6.87
CA ASP A 767 52.51 22.91 -8.00
C ASP A 767 51.44 22.79 -9.12
N ASP A 768 50.64 21.71 -9.12
CA ASP A 768 49.53 21.50 -10.05
C ASP A 768 48.18 22.08 -9.55
N GLY A 769 48.19 22.73 -8.39
CA GLY A 769 47.04 23.34 -7.74
C GLY A 769 46.24 22.36 -6.88
N SER A 770 46.65 21.10 -6.77
CA SER A 770 46.05 20.14 -5.84
C SER A 770 46.51 20.38 -4.40
N CYS A 771 45.71 19.92 -3.44
CA CYS A 771 46.01 20.02 -2.02
C CYS A 771 45.71 18.70 -1.31
N ALA A 772 46.54 18.32 -0.34
CA ALA A 772 46.33 17.15 0.51
C ALA A 772 46.49 17.51 2.00
N ASP A 773 45.52 17.09 2.81
CA ASP A 773 45.50 17.26 4.26
C ASP A 773 46.24 16.13 4.99
N GLY A 774 46.58 16.38 6.26
CA GLY A 774 47.11 15.34 7.14
C GLY A 774 48.50 14.83 6.77
N LEU A 775 49.26 15.58 5.97
CA LEU A 775 50.64 15.25 5.61
C LEU A 775 51.63 15.84 6.61
N THR A 776 52.77 15.18 6.83
CA THR A 776 53.88 15.77 7.58
C THR A 776 54.64 16.77 6.70
N SER A 777 55.40 17.69 7.32
CA SER A 777 56.25 18.63 6.58
C SER A 777 57.25 17.92 5.64
N ALA A 778 57.73 16.73 6.01
CA ALA A 778 58.65 15.94 5.21
C ALA A 778 57.93 15.27 4.03
N ALA A 779 56.83 14.56 4.28
CA ALA A 779 56.02 13.92 3.24
C ALA A 779 55.52 14.93 2.20
N CYS A 780 55.14 16.13 2.65
CA CYS A 780 54.75 17.21 1.76
C CYS A 780 55.89 17.67 0.85
N THR A 781 57.10 17.85 1.39
CA THR A 781 58.26 18.32 0.63
C THR A 781 58.77 17.24 -0.35
N ASP A 782 58.76 15.98 0.06
CA ASP A 782 59.17 14.85 -0.79
C ASP A 782 58.16 14.57 -1.91
N GLY A 783 56.87 14.82 -1.67
CA GLY A 783 55.82 14.85 -2.69
C GLY A 783 55.90 16.05 -3.65
N GLY A 784 56.89 16.94 -3.48
CA GLY A 784 57.06 18.13 -4.32
C GLY A 784 56.08 19.26 -4.02
N GLY A 785 55.42 19.24 -2.86
CA GLY A 785 54.50 20.26 -2.40
C GLY A 785 55.12 21.24 -1.39
N THR A 786 54.41 22.34 -1.14
CA THR A 786 54.74 23.35 -0.14
C THR A 786 53.85 23.15 1.09
N TYR A 787 54.49 22.88 2.23
CA TYR A 787 53.80 22.62 3.50
C TYR A 787 53.25 23.92 4.10
N GLN A 788 51.97 23.91 4.47
CA GLN A 788 51.25 25.10 4.94
C GLN A 788 51.34 25.28 6.47
N GLY A 789 51.90 24.31 7.18
CA GLY A 789 52.08 24.32 8.63
C GLY A 789 51.21 23.27 9.34
N ASP A 790 51.56 22.94 10.57
CA ASP A 790 50.83 21.94 11.35
C ASP A 790 49.39 22.41 11.66
N GLU A 791 48.45 21.47 11.73
CA GLU A 791 47.01 21.67 11.95
C GLU A 791 46.32 22.59 10.92
N THR A 792 46.90 22.73 9.73
CA THR A 792 46.27 23.45 8.61
C THR A 792 45.47 22.50 7.73
N GLU A 793 44.36 23.00 7.16
CA GLU A 793 43.49 22.28 6.23
C GLU A 793 43.54 22.92 4.83
N CYS A 794 43.22 22.13 3.81
CA CYS A 794 43.20 22.54 2.42
C CYS A 794 42.15 23.61 2.17
N VAL A 795 42.60 24.76 1.66
CA VAL A 795 41.74 25.90 1.31
C VAL A 795 41.75 26.10 -0.20
N ALA A 796 40.60 26.46 -0.79
CA ALA A 796 40.49 26.69 -2.23
C ALA A 796 41.45 27.81 -2.69
N GLY A 797 42.36 27.48 -3.60
CA GLY A 797 43.34 28.40 -4.17
C GLY A 797 44.74 28.29 -3.56
N CYS A 798 45.29 27.08 -3.44
CA CYS A 798 46.73 26.88 -3.28
C CYS A 798 47.48 27.73 -4.35
N PRO A 799 48.47 28.54 -3.93
CA PRO A 799 49.09 29.57 -4.78
C PRO A 799 49.87 29.04 -5.98
#